data_AF-A0AA85C248-F1
#
_entry.id   AF-A0AA85C248-F1
#
_cell.length_a   1.000
_cell.length_b   1.000
_cell.length_c   1.000
_cell.angle_alpha   90.00
_cell.angle_beta   90.00
_cell.angle_gamma   90.00
#
_symmetry.space_group_name_H-M   'P 1'
#
loop_
_entity.id
_entity.type
_entity.pdbx_description
1 polymer ?
#
loop_
_entity_poly.entity_id
_entity_poly.type
_entity_poly.pdbx_seq_one_letter_code
_entity_poly.pdbx_strand_id
1 'polypeptide(L)'
;MISYLSFLCLITLLGFTYSEYVCQIMPNITMNFGILGEPIDKRQYGGNQLKFIVIYRPSMERHPLFQQFKTQIVEKALNFWQRTLSVRKPPNRKLLIERGCAEPVFYTDGRTGKKFCKSQCKKQALCYDHPVPDQYSSGCAVGSGGDNIRDVYQDGPGFAPNEYVLFVESENKQGCLSGSTLAYAGPCEMHPTTDRPIMGSINFCPQKMEIQEPGKTMLVGTAIHELGHALVPTIYILYYFFSENTIRTINRPWVTAAGKFSKSFLSFVTPAMLEEARKHFNCPNLDGVDIENEGGQGTVGTHFEKRVVGDETMAGVTGVKTVMSRLTLAFFTDSGWWDVDYSLAEAWYYGKNLGCSFVMESCYAYMMRMKQAGKSTEPYCDEPDTLKCYHQKAFGICAVGRFTQSLPPNEQYFKDPSQGGSGALTDRCPMIQPMRSFFNEPIVTYCDHQLNIPVAQKGNMFAQDFGNNSLCIMHKGAWRAEMNGRATNDPRVKATCHQYSCSGGLQVIINGKPFPCNSGVATVQTNQIQGQIVCPDPNTVCRECYQEYYNRLHRTYNNGSGIPSAGYILLVDAINTRTCSGSTAAFASSCLMDEETDRPILGFVNVCPGKMGVDYPEDRNSLGIFLHEIGHALGFSSSSFPFMRFPNGTARTPRDDKRKPKYKDQYGNYVPSHRKFIPFCDTVNEARCRDAFSYGTCSILRYHNPVPIEDRFFLKAPFDAQYGPEYFGGEDPFKDYCPTMVYKCYNDGTLGLFFKDSTVNCTRKDLPVRFNVSDGRSRLSGEILCPNVKGFARYCESSNNYITYPKDSVCIESRCQIQAKCGHVDIPNEYSSECSEKYNGRLHRLYTNGSGIPSASYVLLFDGYQTRSCTGNVAAHAGSCLMDLDTDRPILGYVNICPGKLKIEYPENRYSLGIFTHEIAHALGFSSSSFAFMRFPNGTERTLRDHWHKPIHRDKQGYYIPSDNTMIKITRDWESAEGMFRKDFYSFVTPAILRAAKKHLKCARLNGVDLENQKHRGPISSHWEGKTYGEQNHHPFCDKVNLVTCRDLYSYGMCRIIKYNDEIPPEDRFFKIPPFETQHAAKYFGGDDPFKDYCPTQTSNS
;
A
#
# COMPACT_ATOMS: atom_id res chain seq x y z
N MET A 1 -28.45 58.21 -34.24
CA MET A 1 -28.79 56.77 -34.18
C MET A 1 -27.56 55.88 -34.15
N ILE A 2 -26.64 55.93 -35.13
CA ILE A 2 -25.45 55.04 -35.20
C ILE A 2 -24.68 54.98 -33.86
N SER A 3 -24.38 56.12 -33.23
CA SER A 3 -23.66 56.19 -31.95
C SER A 3 -24.34 55.44 -30.78
N TYR A 4 -25.67 55.31 -30.80
CA TYR A 4 -26.44 54.56 -29.78
C TYR A 4 -26.39 53.05 -30.03
N LEU A 5 -26.40 52.63 -31.30
CA LEU A 5 -26.17 51.24 -31.69
C LEU A 5 -24.75 50.78 -31.36
N SER A 6 -23.73 51.64 -31.55
CA SER A 6 -22.36 51.36 -31.13
C SER A 6 -22.25 51.12 -29.62
N PHE A 7 -22.95 51.92 -28.80
CA PHE A 7 -22.90 51.79 -27.33
C PHE A 7 -23.63 50.54 -26.82
N LEU A 8 -24.79 50.21 -27.39
CA LEU A 8 -25.51 48.95 -27.11
C LEU A 8 -24.74 47.71 -27.59
N CYS A 9 -24.00 47.81 -28.70
CA CYS A 9 -23.15 46.72 -29.19
C CYS A 9 -21.92 46.50 -28.29
N LEU A 10 -21.30 47.56 -27.75
CA LEU A 10 -20.26 47.43 -26.73
C LEU A 10 -20.78 46.78 -25.44
N ILE A 11 -21.96 47.19 -24.96
CA ILE A 11 -22.55 46.63 -23.73
C ILE A 11 -22.95 45.16 -23.91
N THR A 12 -23.39 44.74 -25.10
CA THR A 12 -23.72 43.32 -25.37
C THR A 12 -22.50 42.45 -25.66
N LEU A 13 -21.42 42.98 -26.23
CA LEU A 13 -20.15 42.26 -26.39
C LEU A 13 -19.35 42.14 -25.09
N LEU A 14 -19.38 43.15 -24.22
CA LEU A 14 -18.84 43.04 -22.85
C LEU A 14 -19.70 42.16 -21.94
N GLY A 15 -20.97 41.94 -22.29
CA GLY A 15 -21.91 41.12 -21.52
C GLY A 15 -21.74 39.60 -21.62
N PHE A 16 -20.80 39.09 -22.42
CA PHE A 16 -20.69 37.64 -22.69
C PHE A 16 -19.31 36.99 -22.44
N THR A 17 -18.27 37.74 -22.06
CA THR A 17 -16.94 37.17 -21.77
C THR A 17 -16.29 37.66 -20.46
N TYR A 18 -17.07 38.24 -19.54
CA TYR A 18 -16.62 38.55 -18.17
C TYR A 18 -17.64 38.09 -17.12
N SER A 19 -17.81 36.76 -17.03
CA SER A 19 -18.26 36.15 -15.77
C SER A 19 -17.05 36.08 -14.84
N GLU A 20 -16.72 37.21 -14.22
CA GLU A 20 -15.63 37.33 -13.27
C GLU A 20 -16.05 36.75 -11.90
N TYR A 21 -16.38 35.45 -11.89
CA TYR A 21 -16.34 34.64 -10.67
C TYR A 21 -14.88 34.54 -10.22
N VAL A 22 -14.42 35.58 -9.51
CA VAL A 22 -13.08 35.65 -8.94
C VAL A 22 -12.82 34.39 -8.12
N CYS A 23 -11.93 33.54 -8.63
CA CYS A 23 -11.51 32.34 -7.93
C CYS A 23 -10.77 32.75 -6.64
N GLN A 24 -11.42 32.51 -5.50
CA GLN A 24 -10.74 32.11 -4.29
C GLN A 24 -11.15 30.65 -4.05
N ILE A 25 -10.33 29.65 -4.36
CA ILE A 25 -8.94 29.40 -3.90
C ILE A 25 -8.93 29.38 -2.37
N MET A 26 -8.85 28.18 -1.78
CA MET A 26 -8.22 28.03 -0.46
C MET A 26 -6.82 28.66 -0.59
N PRO A 27 -6.51 29.73 0.16
CA PRO A 27 -5.47 30.69 -0.21
C PRO A 27 -4.14 30.00 -0.49
N ASN A 28 -3.65 30.15 -1.74
CA ASN A 28 -2.44 29.53 -2.33
C ASN A 28 -1.73 28.55 -1.38
N ILE A 29 -2.19 27.29 -1.37
CA ILE A 29 -1.71 26.29 -0.41
C ILE A 29 -0.27 25.90 -0.74
N THR A 30 0.69 26.65 -0.20
CA THR A 30 1.99 26.11 0.15
C THR A 30 1.76 24.99 1.16
N MET A 31 1.78 23.74 0.71
CA MET A 31 1.75 22.59 1.60
C MET A 31 3.02 22.63 2.46
N ASN A 32 2.86 22.96 3.72
CA ASN A 32 3.95 22.99 4.68
C ASN A 32 4.39 21.56 5.02
N PHE A 33 5.64 21.41 5.43
CA PHE A 33 6.17 20.15 5.95
C PHE A 33 6.53 20.33 7.42
N GLY A 34 6.03 19.43 8.27
CA GLY A 34 6.37 19.40 9.68
C GLY A 34 7.85 19.09 9.92
N ILE A 35 8.30 19.24 11.16
CA ILE A 35 9.67 18.97 11.60
C ILE A 35 9.68 17.73 12.50
N LEU A 36 10.73 16.92 12.38
CA LEU A 36 10.98 15.80 13.28
C LEU A 36 11.55 16.32 14.61
N GLY A 37 10.76 16.27 15.68
CA GLY A 37 11.15 16.62 17.05
C GLY A 37 11.88 15.48 17.78
N GLU A 38 11.84 15.46 19.11
CA GLU A 38 12.58 14.48 19.92
C GLU A 38 12.29 13.00 19.58
N PRO A 39 13.26 12.09 19.74
CA PRO A 39 13.03 10.64 19.63
C PRO A 39 11.99 10.11 20.62
N ILE A 40 11.35 9.01 20.24
CA ILE A 40 10.34 8.31 21.05
C ILE A 40 10.87 6.93 21.45
N ASP A 41 10.75 6.58 22.74
CA ASP A 41 10.96 5.20 23.18
C ASP A 41 9.86 4.30 22.60
N LYS A 42 10.25 3.31 21.80
CA LYS A 42 9.34 2.33 21.20
C LYS A 42 8.55 1.51 22.23
N ARG A 43 8.97 1.48 23.51
CA ARG A 43 8.23 0.84 24.62
C ARG A 43 7.06 1.70 25.13
N GLN A 44 7.09 3.01 24.89
CA GLN A 44 6.01 3.96 25.22
C GLN A 44 5.04 4.17 24.05
N TYR A 45 5.37 3.62 22.88
CA TYR A 45 4.62 3.83 21.65
C TYR A 45 3.36 2.95 21.60
N GLY A 46 2.18 3.57 21.73
CA GLY A 46 0.86 2.92 21.80
C GLY A 46 0.35 2.25 20.52
N GLY A 47 1.24 1.74 19.67
CA GLY A 47 0.93 1.12 18.39
C GLY A 47 0.72 2.11 17.23
N ASN A 48 0.54 1.57 16.03
CA ASN A 48 0.46 2.34 14.79
C ASN A 48 -0.92 2.96 14.51
N GLN A 49 -1.94 2.63 15.30
CA GLN A 49 -3.34 2.98 15.02
C GLN A 49 -3.55 4.50 14.95
N LEU A 50 -4.29 4.98 13.94
CA LEU A 50 -4.58 6.40 13.78
C LEU A 50 -5.35 6.93 15.00
N LYS A 51 -4.88 8.05 15.54
CA LYS A 51 -5.50 8.75 16.68
C LYS A 51 -5.65 10.24 16.37
N PHE A 52 -6.83 10.81 16.58
CA PHE A 52 -7.05 12.25 16.38
C PHE A 52 -6.77 13.08 17.64
N ILE A 53 -6.08 14.19 17.45
CA ILE A 53 -6.00 15.31 18.39
C ILE A 53 -6.95 16.39 17.85
N VAL A 54 -8.14 16.51 18.45
CA VAL A 54 -9.20 17.39 17.93
C VAL A 54 -9.16 18.75 18.63
N ILE A 55 -9.04 19.82 17.85
CA ILE A 55 -9.06 21.21 18.31
C ILE A 55 -10.34 21.87 17.79
N TYR A 56 -11.36 21.94 18.65
CA TYR A 56 -12.57 22.69 18.35
C TYR A 56 -12.28 24.20 18.36
N ARG A 57 -12.76 24.91 17.35
CA ARG A 57 -12.57 26.35 17.19
C ARG A 57 -13.70 27.10 17.91
N PRO A 58 -13.47 28.33 18.42
CA PRO A 58 -14.51 29.10 19.13
C PRO A 58 -15.78 29.38 18.30
N SER A 59 -15.72 29.28 16.98
CA SER A 59 -16.89 29.30 16.08
C SER A 59 -17.76 28.05 16.22
N MET A 60 -17.17 26.86 16.30
CA MET A 60 -17.88 25.60 16.60
C MET A 60 -18.34 25.53 18.06
N GLU A 61 -17.48 25.90 19.03
CA GLU A 61 -17.81 25.79 20.46
C GLU A 61 -18.97 26.69 20.90
N ARG A 62 -19.13 27.87 20.27
CA ARG A 62 -20.25 28.78 20.49
C ARG A 62 -21.52 28.39 19.73
N HIS A 63 -21.50 27.37 18.88
CA HIS A 63 -22.67 26.96 18.12
C HIS A 63 -23.71 26.28 19.06
N PRO A 64 -25.01 26.65 19.03
CA PRO A 64 -26.00 26.12 19.99
C PRO A 64 -26.13 24.59 20.01
N LEU A 65 -25.77 23.90 18.92
CA LEU A 65 -25.82 22.45 18.81
C LEU A 65 -24.53 21.74 19.25
N PHE A 66 -23.47 22.47 19.66
CA PHE A 66 -22.10 21.97 19.78
C PHE A 66 -21.96 20.61 20.48
N GLN A 67 -22.48 20.45 21.71
CA GLN A 67 -22.34 19.21 22.49
C GLN A 67 -23.00 17.99 21.81
N GLN A 68 -24.13 18.21 21.14
CA GLN A 68 -24.83 17.15 20.39
C GLN A 68 -24.13 16.88 19.06
N PHE A 69 -23.64 17.91 18.38
CA PHE A 69 -22.93 17.79 17.10
C PHE A 69 -21.59 17.06 17.25
N LYS A 70 -20.81 17.43 18.28
CA LYS A 70 -19.56 16.77 18.69
C LYS A 70 -19.77 15.26 18.84
N THR A 71 -20.71 14.86 19.70
CA THR A 71 -20.93 13.45 20.07
C THR A 71 -21.65 12.63 18.98
N GLN A 72 -22.60 13.24 18.26
CA GLN A 72 -23.44 12.50 17.30
C GLN A 72 -22.92 12.51 15.86
N ILE A 73 -22.10 13.49 15.47
CA ILE A 73 -21.51 13.62 14.13
C ILE A 73 -19.99 13.42 14.19
N VAL A 74 -19.26 14.34 14.83
CA VAL A 74 -17.80 14.45 14.71
C VAL A 74 -17.11 13.22 15.29
N GLU A 75 -17.42 12.86 16.54
CA GLU A 75 -16.83 11.69 17.20
C GLU A 75 -17.17 10.37 16.49
N LYS A 76 -18.31 10.26 15.78
CA LYS A 76 -18.61 9.08 14.97
C LYS A 76 -17.71 8.97 13.75
N ALA A 77 -17.53 10.08 13.02
CA ALA A 77 -16.69 10.10 11.82
C ALA A 77 -15.20 9.88 12.15
N LEU A 78 -14.73 10.45 13.27
CA LEU A 78 -13.38 10.20 13.77
C LEU A 78 -13.21 8.73 14.18
N ASN A 79 -14.15 8.16 14.96
CA ASN A 79 -14.08 6.76 15.38
C ASN A 79 -14.19 5.77 14.21
N PHE A 80 -14.84 6.13 13.10
CA PHE A 80 -14.75 5.35 11.87
C PHE A 80 -13.30 5.30 11.34
N TRP A 81 -12.66 6.45 11.13
CA TRP A 81 -11.31 6.50 10.55
C TRP A 81 -10.22 5.93 11.48
N GLN A 82 -10.31 6.15 12.80
CA GLN A 82 -9.37 5.57 13.78
C GLN A 82 -9.42 4.03 13.81
N ARG A 83 -10.59 3.42 13.53
CA ARG A 83 -10.72 1.96 13.42
C ARG A 83 -10.27 1.44 12.05
N THR A 84 -10.37 2.25 11.01
CA THR A 84 -10.11 1.86 9.62
C THR A 84 -8.63 1.96 9.23
N LEU A 85 -7.88 2.89 9.81
CA LEU A 85 -6.51 3.20 9.40
C LEU A 85 -5.48 3.03 10.54
N SER A 86 -4.33 2.47 10.18
CA SER A 86 -3.08 2.56 10.95
C SER A 86 -1.99 3.19 10.10
N VAL A 87 -1.11 3.98 10.70
CA VAL A 87 0.03 4.58 9.98
C VAL A 87 1.01 3.47 9.58
N ARG A 88 1.32 3.37 8.29
CA ARG A 88 2.31 2.42 7.78
C ARG A 88 3.71 2.92 8.10
N LYS A 89 4.49 2.11 8.82
CA LYS A 89 5.91 2.37 9.20
C LYS A 89 6.15 3.76 9.84
N PRO A 90 5.52 4.08 10.98
CA PRO A 90 5.74 5.35 11.68
C PRO A 90 7.22 5.52 12.08
N PRO A 91 7.81 6.73 11.94
CA PRO A 91 9.16 7.00 12.45
C PRO A 91 9.24 6.92 13.98
N ASN A 92 10.44 6.88 14.53
CA ASN A 92 10.71 6.87 15.97
C ASN A 92 10.96 8.28 16.55
N ARG A 93 10.35 9.32 15.96
CA ARG A 93 10.48 10.72 16.39
C ARG A 93 9.10 11.39 16.46
N LYS A 94 8.97 12.37 17.34
CA LYS A 94 7.77 13.21 17.43
C LYS A 94 7.65 14.16 16.24
N LEU A 95 6.45 14.70 16.05
CA LEU A 95 6.13 15.66 15.01
C LEU A 95 5.89 17.05 15.62
N LEU A 96 6.40 18.07 14.92
CA LEU A 96 6.24 19.49 15.20
C LEU A 96 5.85 20.22 13.91
N ILE A 97 5.20 21.38 14.02
CA ILE A 97 4.87 22.24 12.88
C ILE A 97 5.87 23.42 12.81
N GLU A 98 6.42 23.72 11.63
CA GLU A 98 7.42 24.79 11.48
C GLU A 98 6.80 26.16 11.79
N ARG A 99 7.32 26.85 12.82
CA ARG A 99 6.78 28.15 13.28
C ARG A 99 6.86 29.24 12.21
N GLY A 100 7.92 29.21 11.41
CA GLY A 100 8.16 30.17 10.33
C GLY A 100 8.70 31.53 10.77
N CYS A 101 9.36 32.20 9.83
CA CYS A 101 9.78 33.60 9.94
C CYS A 101 8.66 34.56 9.51
N ALA A 102 8.78 35.84 9.87
CA ALA A 102 7.90 36.89 9.34
C ALA A 102 8.23 37.22 7.87
N GLU A 103 9.51 37.16 7.51
CA GLU A 103 9.96 37.03 6.12
C GLU A 103 9.63 35.63 5.54
N PRO A 104 9.49 35.47 4.21
CA PRO A 104 9.02 34.22 3.60
C PRO A 104 10.04 33.08 3.57
N VAL A 105 11.28 33.29 4.05
CA VAL A 105 12.38 32.30 4.00
C VAL A 105 13.16 32.28 5.31
N PHE A 106 13.68 31.09 5.65
CA PHE A 106 14.71 30.95 6.67
C PHE A 106 16.10 31.26 6.10
N TYR A 107 17.02 31.58 6.99
CA TYR A 107 18.45 31.63 6.70
C TYR A 107 19.14 30.51 7.47
N THR A 108 20.03 29.78 6.79
CA THR A 108 20.79 28.67 7.39
C THR A 108 22.22 29.15 7.66
N ASP A 109 22.68 29.03 8.91
CA ASP A 109 24.01 29.49 9.31
C ASP A 109 25.13 28.60 8.73
N GLY A 110 26.10 29.23 8.06
CA GLY A 110 27.18 28.52 7.37
C GLY A 110 28.22 27.83 8.26
N ARG A 111 28.20 28.06 9.58
CA ARG A 111 29.13 27.44 10.56
C ARG A 111 28.48 26.32 11.35
N THR A 112 27.19 26.44 11.67
CA THR A 112 26.45 25.54 12.58
C THR A 112 25.31 24.78 11.90
N GLY A 113 24.89 25.17 10.69
CA GLY A 113 23.72 24.62 10.01
C GLY A 113 22.37 25.00 10.64
N LYS A 114 22.35 25.90 11.63
CA LYS A 114 21.13 26.30 12.33
C LYS A 114 20.28 27.24 11.47
N LYS A 115 18.98 26.93 11.31
CA LYS A 115 17.98 27.84 10.72
C LYS A 115 17.67 29.01 11.66
N PHE A 116 17.56 30.22 11.12
CA PHE A 116 17.14 31.43 11.84
C PHE A 116 16.42 32.44 10.92
N CYS A 117 15.72 33.39 11.51
CA CYS A 117 15.11 34.54 10.84
C CYS A 117 16.02 35.77 11.00
N LYS A 118 16.10 36.65 10.00
CA LYS A 118 16.78 37.95 10.12
C LYS A 118 15.92 39.01 10.80
N SER A 119 14.61 39.03 10.57
CA SER A 119 13.73 40.03 11.18
C SER A 119 13.13 39.56 12.51
N GLN A 120 12.26 38.54 12.47
CA GLN A 120 11.56 38.03 13.64
C GLN A 120 10.88 36.69 13.33
N CYS A 121 10.72 35.86 14.37
CA CYS A 121 9.87 34.67 14.33
C CYS A 121 8.40 35.06 14.24
N LYS A 122 7.58 34.25 13.54
CA LYS A 122 6.11 34.34 13.67
C LYS A 122 5.70 34.06 15.12
N LYS A 123 4.69 34.81 15.60
CA LYS A 123 4.18 34.66 16.97
C LYS A 123 3.57 33.28 17.23
N GLN A 124 2.90 32.70 16.22
CA GLN A 124 2.29 31.36 16.23
C GLN A 124 2.46 30.73 14.84
N ALA A 125 2.55 29.40 14.78
CA ALA A 125 2.43 28.65 13.53
C ALA A 125 0.96 28.66 13.04
N LEU A 126 0.74 28.50 11.74
CA LEU A 126 -0.59 28.56 11.12
C LEU A 126 -0.86 27.34 10.23
N CYS A 127 -1.98 26.66 10.49
CA CYS A 127 -2.58 25.68 9.58
C CYS A 127 -3.77 26.38 8.90
N TYR A 128 -3.68 26.70 7.60
CA TYR A 128 -4.57 27.68 6.96
C TYR A 128 -4.61 29.01 7.76
N ASP A 129 -5.79 29.45 8.21
CA ASP A 129 -5.99 30.61 9.09
C ASP A 129 -6.04 30.24 10.59
N HIS A 130 -5.74 28.98 10.94
CA HIS A 130 -5.84 28.48 12.31
C HIS A 130 -4.49 28.58 13.05
N PRO A 131 -4.39 29.36 14.14
CA PRO A 131 -3.23 29.31 15.03
C PRO A 131 -3.07 27.93 15.66
N VAL A 132 -1.93 27.31 15.39
CA VAL A 132 -1.51 26.04 15.99
C VAL A 132 -1.02 26.31 17.42
N PRO A 133 -1.45 25.52 18.42
CA PRO A 133 -0.91 25.63 19.77
C PRO A 133 0.62 25.49 19.81
N ASP A 134 1.28 26.30 20.65
CA ASP A 134 2.74 26.30 20.78
C ASP A 134 3.31 24.91 21.13
N GLN A 135 2.53 24.08 21.85
CA GLN A 135 2.95 22.73 22.23
C GLN A 135 3.15 21.76 21.06
N TYR A 136 2.57 22.04 19.88
CA TYR A 136 2.76 21.28 18.64
C TYR A 136 3.66 22.01 17.63
N SER A 137 4.14 23.20 17.98
CA SER A 137 4.92 24.07 17.09
C SER A 137 6.42 23.94 17.39
N SER A 138 7.26 24.18 16.38
CA SER A 138 8.70 24.26 16.57
C SER A 138 9.12 25.51 17.35
N GLY A 139 10.36 25.47 17.82
CA GLY A 139 11.13 26.64 18.18
C GLY A 139 11.46 27.50 16.96
N CYS A 140 12.09 28.64 17.22
CA CYS A 140 12.54 29.56 16.19
C CYS A 140 13.59 30.53 16.76
N ALA A 141 14.62 30.82 15.97
CA ALA A 141 15.71 31.72 16.30
C ALA A 141 15.70 32.97 15.42
N VAL A 142 16.25 34.07 15.95
CA VAL A 142 16.47 35.34 15.23
C VAL A 142 17.96 35.71 15.30
N GLY A 143 18.53 36.23 14.21
CA GLY A 143 19.95 36.53 14.17
C GLY A 143 20.46 37.12 12.85
N SER A 144 21.78 37.26 12.75
CA SER A 144 22.47 37.72 11.53
C SER A 144 23.49 36.72 10.97
N GLY A 145 23.70 35.59 11.65
CA GLY A 145 24.70 34.57 11.31
C GLY A 145 25.84 34.50 12.33
N GLY A 146 26.56 33.38 12.34
CA GLY A 146 27.63 33.11 13.31
C GLY A 146 27.12 33.14 14.75
N ASP A 147 27.89 33.76 15.65
CA ASP A 147 27.58 33.80 17.07
C ASP A 147 26.41 34.75 17.42
N ASN A 148 25.92 35.53 16.45
CA ASN A 148 24.78 36.44 16.57
C ASN A 148 23.44 35.75 16.21
N ILE A 149 23.14 34.61 16.82
CA ILE A 149 21.87 33.87 16.65
C ILE A 149 21.28 33.56 18.03
N ARG A 150 20.05 33.99 18.29
CA ARG A 150 19.34 33.82 19.56
C ARG A 150 18.02 33.10 19.37
N ASP A 151 17.77 32.07 20.17
CA ASP A 151 16.46 31.42 20.23
C ASP A 151 15.41 32.34 20.89
N VAL A 152 14.26 32.47 20.24
CA VAL A 152 13.10 33.26 20.68
C VAL A 152 11.97 32.34 21.14
N TYR A 153 11.80 31.22 20.46
CA TYR A 153 10.88 30.13 20.83
C TYR A 153 11.64 28.82 20.90
N GLN A 154 11.26 27.94 21.84
CA GLN A 154 11.76 26.57 21.97
C GLN A 154 10.78 25.59 21.31
N ASP A 155 11.23 24.37 21.01
CA ASP A 155 10.37 23.30 20.51
C ASP A 155 9.29 22.92 21.55
N GLY A 156 8.05 22.75 21.10
CA GLY A 156 7.00 22.16 21.91
C GLY A 156 7.21 20.66 22.17
N PRO A 157 6.47 20.04 23.11
CA PRO A 157 6.51 18.59 23.33
C PRO A 157 6.05 17.74 22.13
N GLY A 158 5.42 18.32 21.11
CA GLY A 158 5.04 17.64 19.85
C GLY A 158 3.95 16.58 19.99
N PHE A 159 3.65 15.90 18.89
CA PHE A 159 2.69 14.78 18.82
C PHE A 159 3.31 13.51 18.25
N ALA A 160 2.69 12.36 18.51
CA ALA A 160 3.20 11.06 18.08
C ALA A 160 2.98 10.81 16.57
N PRO A 161 3.80 9.99 15.90
CA PRO A 161 3.70 9.77 14.45
C PRO A 161 2.50 8.93 13.97
N ASN A 162 1.64 8.43 14.86
CA ASN A 162 0.29 7.92 14.56
C ASN A 162 -0.84 8.89 14.96
N GLU A 163 -0.50 10.01 15.60
CA GLU A 163 -1.46 11.07 15.88
C GLU A 163 -1.61 11.99 14.67
N TYR A 164 -2.82 12.54 14.52
CA TYR A 164 -3.20 13.49 13.48
C TYR A 164 -3.94 14.66 14.15
N VAL A 165 -3.51 15.90 13.91
CA VAL A 165 -4.15 17.07 14.52
C VAL A 165 -5.23 17.63 13.59
N LEU A 166 -6.46 17.76 14.09
CA LEU A 166 -7.61 18.21 13.31
C LEU A 166 -8.24 19.44 13.95
N PHE A 167 -8.32 20.55 13.19
CA PHE A 167 -9.16 21.68 13.54
C PHE A 167 -10.61 21.44 13.11
N VAL A 168 -11.57 21.82 13.97
CA VAL A 168 -13.01 21.69 13.68
C VAL A 168 -13.68 23.05 13.91
N GLU A 169 -14.17 23.66 12.83
CA GLU A 169 -14.85 24.97 12.84
C GLU A 169 -16.27 24.94 12.29
N SER A 170 -16.99 26.03 12.55
CA SER A 170 -18.32 26.29 12.00
C SER A 170 -18.43 27.75 11.59
N GLU A 171 -17.96 28.07 10.40
CA GLU A 171 -17.90 29.43 9.86
C GLU A 171 -18.48 29.49 8.45
N ASN A 172 -19.19 30.59 8.14
CA ASN A 172 -19.80 30.82 6.83
C ASN A 172 -18.79 31.40 5.83
N LYS A 173 -17.63 30.74 5.70
CA LYS A 173 -16.57 31.03 4.73
C LYS A 173 -17.05 30.72 3.30
N GLN A 174 -16.29 31.13 2.28
CA GLN A 174 -16.70 31.03 0.86
C GLN A 174 -17.20 29.66 0.43
N GLY A 175 -16.62 28.56 0.93
CA GLY A 175 -17.08 27.19 0.63
C GLY A 175 -18.55 26.93 0.97
N CYS A 176 -19.14 27.66 1.92
CA CYS A 176 -20.54 27.56 2.31
C CYS A 176 -21.51 28.44 1.47
N LEU A 177 -20.98 29.40 0.69
CA LEU A 177 -21.78 30.35 -0.08
C LEU A 177 -22.42 29.73 -1.34
N SER A 178 -22.06 28.50 -1.70
CA SER A 178 -22.68 27.71 -2.77
C SER A 178 -24.15 27.35 -2.52
N GLY A 179 -24.64 27.55 -1.29
CA GLY A 179 -25.98 27.16 -0.84
C GLY A 179 -26.21 25.65 -0.69
N SER A 180 -25.29 24.81 -1.15
CA SER A 180 -25.41 23.34 -1.21
C SER A 180 -24.37 22.59 -0.37
N THR A 181 -23.18 23.17 -0.17
CA THR A 181 -22.12 22.62 0.68
C THR A 181 -22.61 22.42 2.12
N LEU A 182 -22.32 21.26 2.70
CA LEU A 182 -22.64 20.91 4.10
C LEU A 182 -21.42 21.09 5.02
N ALA A 183 -20.26 20.68 4.53
CA ALA A 183 -18.95 20.88 5.13
C ALA A 183 -17.89 20.90 4.01
N TYR A 184 -16.64 21.22 4.35
CA TYR A 184 -15.47 20.99 3.51
C TYR A 184 -14.23 20.77 4.39
N ALA A 185 -13.23 20.04 3.90
CA ALA A 185 -11.98 19.77 4.61
C ALA A 185 -10.75 19.67 3.70
N GLY A 186 -9.57 19.62 4.32
CA GLY A 186 -8.29 19.34 3.67
C GLY A 186 -7.11 19.32 4.64
N PRO A 187 -5.95 18.77 4.24
CA PRO A 187 -4.72 18.83 5.01
C PRO A 187 -4.08 20.22 4.90
N CYS A 188 -3.24 20.58 5.87
CA CYS A 188 -2.42 21.79 5.85
C CYS A 188 -0.92 21.48 6.05
N GLU A 189 -0.59 20.42 6.79
CA GLU A 189 0.77 20.02 7.10
C GLU A 189 1.04 18.58 6.68
N MET A 190 2.20 18.39 6.04
CA MET A 190 2.67 17.13 5.49
C MET A 190 3.84 16.57 6.32
N HIS A 191 3.99 15.25 6.36
CA HIS A 191 5.11 14.60 7.04
C HIS A 191 6.41 14.76 6.22
N PRO A 192 7.52 15.30 6.79
CA PRO A 192 8.71 15.75 6.05
C PRO A 192 9.49 14.68 5.28
N THR A 193 9.19 13.40 5.49
CA THR A 193 9.94 12.27 4.90
C THR A 193 9.06 11.14 4.35
N THR A 194 7.74 11.30 4.37
CA THR A 194 6.81 10.27 3.86
C THR A 194 5.58 10.83 3.14
N ASP A 195 5.48 12.16 3.01
CA ASP A 195 4.39 12.85 2.30
C ASP A 195 2.98 12.46 2.76
N ARG A 196 2.85 11.97 4.01
CA ARG A 196 1.57 11.68 4.67
C ARG A 196 1.01 12.96 5.31
N PRO A 197 -0.29 13.28 5.18
CA PRO A 197 -0.91 14.35 5.96
C PRO A 197 -0.80 14.12 7.48
N ILE A 198 -0.43 15.15 8.24
CA ILE A 198 -0.28 15.09 9.71
C ILE A 198 -1.16 16.10 10.45
N MET A 199 -1.62 17.14 9.77
CA MET A 199 -2.57 18.12 10.30
C MET A 199 -3.50 18.62 9.19
N GLY A 200 -4.73 18.94 9.55
CA GLY A 200 -5.72 19.51 8.63
C GLY A 200 -6.91 20.14 9.36
N SER A 201 -7.92 20.54 8.58
CA SER A 201 -9.12 21.20 9.10
C SER A 201 -10.39 20.68 8.44
N ILE A 202 -11.50 20.77 9.16
CA ILE A 202 -12.86 20.56 8.66
C ILE A 202 -13.78 21.69 9.14
N ASN A 203 -14.46 22.35 8.21
CA ASN A 203 -15.44 23.40 8.49
C ASN A 203 -16.85 22.92 8.15
N PHE A 204 -17.76 22.97 9.12
CA PHE A 204 -19.18 22.65 8.93
C PHE A 204 -20.00 23.93 8.72
N CYS A 205 -20.75 24.01 7.63
CA CYS A 205 -21.50 25.21 7.27
C CYS A 205 -22.62 25.48 8.29
N PRO A 206 -22.61 26.60 9.05
CA PRO A 206 -23.47 26.76 10.23
C PRO A 206 -24.97 26.58 9.95
N GLN A 207 -25.44 27.17 8.85
CA GLN A 207 -26.85 27.12 8.41
C GLN A 207 -27.31 25.74 7.92
N LYS A 208 -26.40 24.74 7.88
CA LYS A 208 -26.66 23.38 7.42
C LYS A 208 -26.49 22.32 8.52
N MET A 209 -26.13 22.72 9.75
CA MET A 209 -25.90 21.80 10.85
C MET A 209 -27.23 21.27 11.42
N GLU A 210 -27.59 20.05 11.04
CA GLU A 210 -28.82 19.38 11.46
C GLU A 210 -28.53 18.13 12.31
N ILE A 211 -29.01 18.11 13.55
CA ILE A 211 -28.92 16.93 14.44
C ILE A 211 -30.17 16.05 14.42
N GLN A 212 -31.23 16.49 13.72
CA GLN A 212 -32.42 15.69 13.44
C GLN A 212 -32.22 14.88 12.16
N GLU A 213 -33.07 13.88 11.96
CA GLU A 213 -32.97 12.97 10.82
C GLU A 213 -33.92 13.37 9.69
N PRO A 214 -33.56 13.15 8.40
CA PRO A 214 -32.38 12.44 7.93
C PRO A 214 -31.08 13.27 7.87
N GLY A 215 -31.11 14.55 8.25
CA GLY A 215 -29.94 15.44 8.20
C GLY A 215 -28.71 14.93 8.95
N LYS A 216 -28.91 14.37 10.15
CA LYS A 216 -27.86 13.78 10.98
C LYS A 216 -27.14 12.63 10.28
N THR A 217 -27.87 11.70 9.66
CA THR A 217 -27.28 10.59 8.88
C THR A 217 -26.44 11.13 7.71
N MET A 218 -26.98 12.10 6.96
CA MET A 218 -26.28 12.76 5.86
C MET A 218 -25.00 13.49 6.34
N LEU A 219 -25.04 14.14 7.51
CA LEU A 219 -23.90 14.85 8.10
C LEU A 219 -22.84 13.91 8.67
N VAL A 220 -23.19 12.71 9.14
CA VAL A 220 -22.20 11.66 9.48
C VAL A 220 -21.48 11.19 8.21
N GLY A 221 -22.22 10.89 7.14
CA GLY A 221 -21.62 10.52 5.84
C GLY A 221 -20.72 11.61 5.27
N THR A 222 -21.17 12.87 5.34
CA THR A 222 -20.37 14.05 4.96
C THR A 222 -19.10 14.16 5.83
N ALA A 223 -19.20 14.05 7.15
CA ALA A 223 -18.04 14.14 8.02
C ALA A 223 -17.02 13.01 7.77
N ILE A 224 -17.46 11.81 7.34
CA ILE A 224 -16.56 10.72 6.93
C ILE A 224 -15.88 11.06 5.59
N HIS A 225 -16.63 11.55 4.59
CA HIS A 225 -16.11 12.00 3.29
C HIS A 225 -15.03 13.09 3.45
N GLU A 226 -15.34 14.15 4.20
CA GLU A 226 -14.44 15.29 4.39
C GLU A 226 -13.19 14.90 5.19
N LEU A 227 -13.32 14.06 6.23
CA LEU A 227 -12.13 13.50 6.89
C LEU A 227 -11.30 12.62 5.94
N GLY A 228 -11.93 11.98 4.94
CA GLY A 228 -11.23 11.33 3.83
C GLY A 228 -10.32 12.31 3.08
N HIS A 229 -10.86 13.46 2.66
CA HIS A 229 -10.09 14.54 2.00
C HIS A 229 -8.98 15.14 2.86
N ALA A 230 -9.12 15.13 4.20
CA ALA A 230 -8.06 15.59 5.11
C ALA A 230 -6.95 14.54 5.32
N LEU A 231 -7.28 13.25 5.30
CA LEU A 231 -6.33 12.15 5.56
C LEU A 231 -5.44 11.77 4.35
N VAL A 232 -5.67 12.38 3.19
CA VAL A 232 -4.83 12.31 1.99
C VAL A 232 -4.52 13.72 1.49
N PRO A 233 -3.46 13.95 0.70
CA PRO A 233 -3.30 15.20 -0.04
C PRO A 233 -4.51 15.39 -0.95
N THR A 234 -5.35 16.40 -0.70
CA THR A 234 -6.54 16.66 -1.53
C THR A 234 -6.07 17.11 -2.91
N ILE A 235 -6.17 16.22 -3.91
CA ILE A 235 -5.42 16.37 -5.14
C ILE A 235 -6.09 17.39 -6.07
N TYR A 236 -5.56 18.61 -6.12
CA TYR A 236 -5.75 19.49 -7.27
C TYR A 236 -4.98 18.89 -8.48
N ILE A 237 -5.61 17.96 -9.20
CA ILE A 237 -5.00 17.23 -10.33
C ILE A 237 -4.48 18.17 -11.43
N LEU A 238 -5.02 19.39 -11.51
CA LEU A 238 -4.60 20.44 -12.44
C LEU A 238 -3.23 21.08 -12.12
N TYR A 239 -2.61 20.79 -10.96
CA TYR A 239 -1.37 21.45 -10.51
C TYR A 239 -0.24 20.49 -10.07
N TYR A 240 -0.50 19.19 -9.90
CA TYR A 240 0.47 18.24 -9.33
C TYR A 240 0.86 17.11 -10.29
N PHE A 241 2.03 16.52 -10.04
CA PHE A 241 2.71 15.69 -11.02
C PHE A 241 2.70 14.19 -10.68
N PHE A 242 1.79 13.47 -11.36
CA PHE A 242 1.51 12.05 -11.18
C PHE A 242 2.28 11.18 -12.16
N SER A 243 2.50 9.92 -11.76
CA SER A 243 2.97 8.88 -12.68
C SER A 243 1.80 8.30 -13.48
N GLU A 244 2.04 7.93 -14.74
CA GLU A 244 1.16 7.06 -15.55
C GLU A 244 0.88 5.68 -14.89
N ASN A 245 1.56 5.34 -13.79
CA ASN A 245 1.28 4.17 -12.95
C ASN A 245 0.27 4.45 -11.82
N THR A 246 -0.22 5.69 -11.69
CA THR A 246 -1.12 6.15 -10.62
C THR A 246 -2.41 6.72 -11.21
N ILE A 247 -2.30 7.74 -12.07
CA ILE A 247 -3.42 8.37 -12.79
C ILE A 247 -3.04 8.40 -14.27
N ARG A 248 -4.02 8.18 -15.15
CA ARG A 248 -3.83 8.13 -16.60
C ARG A 248 -5.08 8.63 -17.34
N THR A 249 -4.91 9.27 -18.49
CA THR A 249 -6.04 9.60 -19.38
C THR A 249 -6.45 8.37 -20.19
N ILE A 250 -7.73 7.99 -20.12
CA ILE A 250 -8.31 6.84 -20.81
C ILE A 250 -9.46 7.31 -21.72
N ASN A 251 -9.40 6.90 -23.00
CA ASN A 251 -10.41 7.22 -23.99
C ASN A 251 -11.44 6.08 -24.08
N ARG A 252 -12.70 6.36 -23.71
CA ARG A 252 -13.79 5.38 -23.68
C ARG A 252 -14.74 5.53 -24.88
N PRO A 253 -15.23 4.42 -25.46
CA PRO A 253 -16.21 4.45 -26.54
C PRO A 253 -17.56 4.94 -26.02
N TRP A 254 -18.11 5.97 -26.65
CA TRP A 254 -19.28 6.69 -26.12
C TRP A 254 -20.41 6.70 -27.14
N VAL A 255 -21.54 6.05 -26.84
CA VAL A 255 -22.70 5.96 -27.76
C VAL A 255 -23.89 6.69 -27.14
N THR A 256 -24.53 7.57 -27.88
CA THR A 256 -25.69 8.35 -27.42
C THR A 256 -26.81 8.26 -28.45
N ALA A 257 -27.95 8.91 -28.21
CA ALA A 257 -28.99 9.04 -29.22
C ALA A 257 -28.55 9.93 -30.40
N ALA A 258 -27.55 10.78 -30.20
CA ALA A 258 -26.97 11.65 -31.24
C ALA A 258 -25.92 10.97 -32.12
N GLY A 259 -25.28 9.88 -31.66
CA GLY A 259 -24.27 9.18 -32.46
C GLY A 259 -23.23 8.37 -31.67
N LYS A 260 -22.03 8.29 -32.22
CA LYS A 260 -20.86 7.61 -31.62
C LYS A 260 -19.71 8.59 -31.51
N PHE A 261 -19.10 8.62 -30.33
CA PHE A 261 -18.05 9.55 -29.92
C PHE A 261 -16.96 8.79 -29.13
N SER A 262 -15.91 9.49 -28.75
CA SER A 262 -14.95 9.06 -27.74
C SER A 262 -14.96 10.08 -26.62
N LYS A 263 -15.13 9.65 -25.36
CA LYS A 263 -15.02 10.53 -24.19
C LYS A 263 -13.74 10.20 -23.44
N SER A 264 -12.97 11.22 -23.07
CA SER A 264 -11.72 11.08 -22.32
C SER A 264 -12.01 11.24 -20.84
N PHE A 265 -11.57 10.29 -20.03
CA PHE A 265 -11.61 10.35 -18.57
C PHE A 265 -10.19 10.40 -18.02
N LEU A 266 -9.99 11.05 -16.88
CA LEU A 266 -8.85 10.77 -16.02
C LEU A 266 -9.23 9.58 -15.14
N SER A 267 -8.35 8.59 -14.99
CA SER A 267 -8.66 7.36 -14.27
C SER A 267 -7.51 6.95 -13.36
N PHE A 268 -7.82 6.49 -12.14
CA PHE A 268 -6.87 5.79 -11.27
C PHE A 268 -6.55 4.42 -11.86
N VAL A 269 -5.26 4.07 -11.91
CA VAL A 269 -4.77 2.80 -12.49
C VAL A 269 -3.96 1.96 -11.49
N THR A 270 -4.12 2.23 -10.19
CA THR A 270 -3.37 1.59 -9.11
C THR A 270 -3.85 0.16 -8.82
N PRO A 271 -2.99 -0.72 -8.26
CA PRO A 271 -3.25 -2.16 -8.23
C PRO A 271 -4.46 -2.61 -7.39
N ALA A 272 -4.59 -2.15 -6.14
CA ALA A 272 -5.68 -2.60 -5.26
C ALA A 272 -7.02 -2.02 -5.72
N MET A 273 -7.04 -0.75 -6.15
CA MET A 273 -8.25 -0.12 -6.72
C MET A 273 -8.75 -0.88 -7.94
N LEU A 274 -7.86 -1.23 -8.88
CA LEU A 274 -8.24 -2.02 -10.05
C LEU A 274 -8.70 -3.43 -9.66
N GLU A 275 -8.08 -4.08 -8.67
CA GLU A 275 -8.51 -5.42 -8.23
C GLU A 275 -9.95 -5.40 -7.66
N GLU A 276 -10.23 -4.51 -6.70
CA GLU A 276 -11.57 -4.40 -6.10
C GLU A 276 -12.61 -3.88 -7.10
N ALA A 277 -12.27 -2.94 -7.98
CA ALA A 277 -13.19 -2.46 -9.03
C ALA A 277 -13.53 -3.56 -10.05
N ARG A 278 -12.53 -4.28 -10.59
CA ARG A 278 -12.74 -5.39 -11.54
C ARG A 278 -13.65 -6.48 -10.95
N LYS A 279 -13.41 -6.80 -9.67
CA LYS A 279 -14.17 -7.78 -8.88
C LYS A 279 -15.59 -7.32 -8.57
N HIS A 280 -15.79 -6.04 -8.23
CA HIS A 280 -17.10 -5.48 -7.90
C HIS A 280 -18.00 -5.30 -9.12
N PHE A 281 -17.51 -4.67 -10.19
CA PHE A 281 -18.27 -4.48 -11.43
C PHE A 281 -18.40 -5.77 -12.26
N ASN A 282 -17.67 -6.85 -11.90
CA ASN A 282 -17.48 -8.05 -12.73
C ASN A 282 -16.98 -7.70 -14.14
N CYS A 283 -15.91 -6.90 -14.21
CA CYS A 283 -15.25 -6.52 -15.45
C CYS A 283 -13.74 -6.76 -15.35
N PRO A 284 -13.24 -7.97 -15.70
CA PRO A 284 -11.81 -8.29 -15.60
C PRO A 284 -10.90 -7.36 -16.43
N ASN A 285 -11.43 -6.80 -17.51
CA ASN A 285 -10.71 -5.95 -18.47
C ASN A 285 -10.73 -4.45 -18.11
N LEU A 286 -11.28 -4.05 -16.97
CA LEU A 286 -11.31 -2.64 -16.56
C LEU A 286 -9.87 -2.09 -16.49
N ASP A 287 -9.65 -0.96 -17.15
CA ASP A 287 -8.36 -0.36 -17.45
C ASP A 287 -7.98 0.80 -16.52
N GLY A 288 -8.98 1.45 -15.91
CA GLY A 288 -8.86 2.45 -14.87
C GLY A 288 -10.20 2.67 -14.16
N VAL A 289 -10.17 3.26 -12.97
CA VAL A 289 -11.35 3.72 -12.23
C VAL A 289 -11.49 5.22 -12.45
N ASP A 290 -12.60 5.65 -13.05
CA ASP A 290 -12.75 7.04 -13.53
C ASP A 290 -12.89 8.05 -12.39
N ILE A 291 -12.24 9.19 -12.59
CA ILE A 291 -12.20 10.35 -11.71
C ILE A 291 -13.21 11.37 -12.25
N GLU A 292 -13.97 11.96 -11.34
CA GLU A 292 -15.03 12.93 -11.60
C GLU A 292 -14.55 14.07 -12.51
N ASN A 293 -15.22 14.23 -13.67
CA ASN A 293 -14.85 15.21 -14.68
C ASN A 293 -15.81 16.40 -14.78
N GLU A 294 -16.88 16.46 -13.96
CA GLU A 294 -17.83 17.59 -13.94
C GLU A 294 -17.88 18.29 -12.58
N GLY A 295 -18.61 19.42 -12.52
CA GLY A 295 -18.77 20.22 -11.32
C GLY A 295 -17.77 21.37 -11.22
N GLY A 296 -17.44 21.76 -9.97
CA GLY A 296 -16.53 22.88 -9.69
C GLY A 296 -15.10 22.43 -9.41
N GLN A 297 -14.20 23.39 -9.15
CA GLN A 297 -12.79 23.15 -8.82
C GLN A 297 -12.58 22.28 -7.56
N GLY A 298 -13.56 22.22 -6.64
CA GLY A 298 -13.54 21.32 -5.48
C GLY A 298 -14.11 19.93 -5.76
N THR A 299 -14.68 19.68 -6.94
CA THR A 299 -15.37 18.44 -7.33
C THR A 299 -14.56 17.66 -8.38
N VAL A 300 -14.13 18.36 -9.43
CA VAL A 300 -13.34 17.78 -10.54
C VAL A 300 -11.98 17.33 -10.02
N GLY A 301 -11.59 16.09 -10.31
CA GLY A 301 -10.28 15.55 -9.98
C GLY A 301 -10.10 15.06 -8.52
N THR A 302 -11.01 15.40 -7.61
CA THR A 302 -10.94 15.02 -6.19
C THR A 302 -11.84 13.83 -5.81
N HIS A 303 -12.69 13.39 -6.73
CA HIS A 303 -13.74 12.38 -6.48
C HIS A 303 -13.74 11.26 -7.52
N PHE A 304 -14.40 10.14 -7.20
CA PHE A 304 -14.73 9.14 -8.21
C PHE A 304 -15.95 9.59 -9.04
N GLU A 305 -15.90 9.28 -10.34
CA GLU A 305 -16.94 9.57 -11.33
C GLU A 305 -18.33 9.07 -10.87
N LYS A 306 -19.23 10.00 -10.49
CA LYS A 306 -20.48 9.61 -9.81
C LYS A 306 -21.42 8.79 -10.70
N ARG A 307 -21.33 8.86 -12.05
CA ARG A 307 -22.01 7.92 -12.97
C ARG A 307 -21.71 6.45 -12.68
N VAL A 308 -20.48 6.10 -12.27
CA VAL A 308 -20.07 4.70 -12.08
C VAL A 308 -20.02 4.28 -10.62
N VAL A 309 -19.92 5.21 -9.67
CA VAL A 309 -19.91 4.88 -8.23
C VAL A 309 -21.22 5.10 -7.48
N GLY A 310 -22.13 5.94 -7.99
CA GLY A 310 -23.44 6.18 -7.37
C GLY A 310 -23.30 6.89 -6.02
N ASP A 311 -23.76 6.25 -4.94
CA ASP A 311 -23.73 6.81 -3.58
C ASP A 311 -22.58 6.27 -2.71
N GLU A 312 -21.47 5.91 -3.36
CA GLU A 312 -20.19 5.67 -2.70
C GLU A 312 -19.71 6.94 -1.97
N THR A 313 -19.07 6.80 -0.80
CA THR A 313 -18.68 7.94 0.05
C THR A 313 -17.87 9.01 -0.68
N MET A 314 -16.93 8.66 -1.57
CA MET A 314 -16.06 9.60 -2.29
C MET A 314 -16.59 10.00 -3.69
N ALA A 315 -17.90 9.89 -3.92
CA ALA A 315 -18.57 10.50 -5.07
C ALA A 315 -18.73 12.02 -4.89
N GLY A 316 -18.66 12.81 -5.98
CA GLY A 316 -18.66 14.27 -5.94
C GLY A 316 -19.92 14.97 -5.38
N VAL A 317 -21.02 14.21 -5.19
CA VAL A 317 -22.20 14.60 -4.40
C VAL A 317 -22.70 13.37 -3.64
N THR A 318 -22.92 13.50 -2.34
CA THR A 318 -23.39 12.43 -1.46
C THR A 318 -24.92 12.27 -1.48
N GLY A 319 -25.39 11.02 -1.37
CA GLY A 319 -26.82 10.69 -1.24
C GLY A 319 -27.36 10.92 0.18
N VAL A 320 -28.59 10.49 0.45
CA VAL A 320 -29.16 10.50 1.82
C VAL A 320 -28.41 9.54 2.75
N LYS A 321 -27.86 8.47 2.18
CA LYS A 321 -27.02 7.45 2.80
C LYS A 321 -25.82 7.22 1.88
N THR A 322 -24.62 7.51 2.35
CA THR A 322 -23.36 7.15 1.68
C THR A 322 -23.01 5.69 1.97
N VAL A 323 -22.13 5.10 1.15
CA VAL A 323 -21.59 3.76 1.37
C VAL A 323 -20.07 3.80 1.30
N MET A 324 -19.38 3.51 2.41
CA MET A 324 -17.92 3.39 2.43
C MET A 324 -17.51 2.05 1.82
N SER A 325 -17.12 2.05 0.55
CA SER A 325 -16.86 0.82 -0.18
C SER A 325 -15.41 0.33 -0.06
N ARG A 326 -15.19 -0.91 -0.52
CA ARG A 326 -13.83 -1.46 -0.71
C ARG A 326 -12.98 -0.67 -1.70
N LEU A 327 -13.58 0.13 -2.59
CA LEU A 327 -12.86 0.96 -3.56
C LEU A 327 -12.15 2.15 -2.89
N THR A 328 -12.83 2.86 -1.98
CA THR A 328 -12.20 3.91 -1.17
C THR A 328 -11.10 3.33 -0.27
N LEU A 329 -11.35 2.19 0.39
CA LEU A 329 -10.32 1.53 1.20
C LEU A 329 -9.13 1.02 0.37
N ALA A 330 -9.34 0.69 -0.91
CA ALA A 330 -8.27 0.37 -1.85
C ALA A 330 -7.44 1.59 -2.25
N PHE A 331 -8.04 2.76 -2.45
CA PHE A 331 -7.31 4.02 -2.63
C PHE A 331 -6.42 4.32 -1.40
N PHE A 332 -6.95 4.19 -0.18
CA PHE A 332 -6.15 4.34 1.05
C PHE A 332 -5.02 3.30 1.15
N THR A 333 -5.19 2.09 0.60
CA THR A 333 -4.16 1.05 0.56
C THR A 333 -3.05 1.35 -0.45
N ASP A 334 -3.43 1.72 -1.68
CA ASP A 334 -2.52 2.06 -2.77
C ASP A 334 -1.76 3.37 -2.50
N SER A 335 -2.31 4.27 -1.66
CA SER A 335 -1.65 5.51 -1.22
C SER A 335 -0.30 5.29 -0.51
N GLY A 336 -0.07 4.09 0.05
CA GLY A 336 1.17 3.74 0.73
C GLY A 336 1.34 4.30 2.16
N TRP A 337 0.56 5.29 2.58
CA TRP A 337 0.64 5.90 3.92
C TRP A 337 -0.01 5.06 5.03
N TRP A 338 -0.98 4.22 4.66
CA TRP A 338 -1.88 3.57 5.59
C TRP A 338 -1.88 2.04 5.43
N ASP A 339 -1.96 1.34 6.56
CA ASP A 339 -2.45 -0.05 6.63
C ASP A 339 -3.95 0.00 6.97
N VAL A 340 -4.79 -0.73 6.24
CA VAL A 340 -6.25 -0.48 6.15
C VAL A 340 -7.07 -1.72 6.53
N ASP A 341 -8.04 -1.56 7.44
CA ASP A 341 -8.99 -2.63 7.78
C ASP A 341 -10.20 -2.65 6.83
N TYR A 342 -10.13 -3.54 5.85
CA TYR A 342 -11.21 -3.81 4.89
C TYR A 342 -12.44 -4.50 5.49
N SER A 343 -12.43 -4.92 6.77
CA SER A 343 -13.61 -5.47 7.44
C SER A 343 -14.70 -4.43 7.70
N LEU A 344 -14.31 -3.14 7.70
CA LEU A 344 -15.20 -2.00 7.92
C LEU A 344 -15.81 -1.45 6.62
N ALA A 345 -15.54 -2.08 5.46
CA ALA A 345 -16.19 -1.75 4.20
C ALA A 345 -17.67 -2.17 4.23
N GLU A 346 -18.55 -1.26 3.83
CA GLU A 346 -19.98 -1.50 3.76
C GLU A 346 -20.39 -2.29 2.50
N ALA A 347 -21.61 -2.83 2.54
CA ALA A 347 -22.19 -3.58 1.43
C ALA A 347 -22.60 -2.65 0.27
N TRP A 348 -21.64 -2.35 -0.62
CA TRP A 348 -21.88 -1.62 -1.85
C TRP A 348 -22.58 -2.50 -2.90
N TYR A 349 -23.70 -2.01 -3.44
CA TYR A 349 -24.52 -2.70 -4.46
C TYR A 349 -24.57 -1.96 -5.81
N TYR A 350 -24.30 -0.66 -5.83
CA TYR A 350 -24.29 0.15 -7.05
C TYR A 350 -23.24 -0.37 -8.04
N GLY A 351 -23.58 -0.55 -9.31
CA GLY A 351 -22.68 -1.10 -10.32
C GLY A 351 -22.34 -2.60 -10.19
N LYS A 352 -22.74 -3.26 -9.10
CA LYS A 352 -22.24 -4.60 -8.76
C LYS A 352 -22.67 -5.65 -9.77
N ASN A 353 -21.71 -6.40 -10.30
CA ASN A 353 -21.87 -7.42 -11.35
C ASN A 353 -22.49 -6.93 -12.69
N LEU A 354 -22.63 -5.62 -12.93
CA LEU A 354 -23.28 -5.09 -14.14
C LEU A 354 -22.39 -5.17 -15.41
N GLY A 355 -21.12 -5.54 -15.25
CA GLY A 355 -20.19 -5.87 -16.33
C GLY A 355 -19.51 -4.67 -16.99
N CYS A 356 -18.59 -4.94 -17.92
CA CYS A 356 -17.79 -3.89 -18.55
C CYS A 356 -18.61 -2.81 -19.27
N SER A 357 -19.74 -3.17 -19.90
CA SER A 357 -20.61 -2.18 -20.57
C SER A 357 -21.32 -1.23 -19.61
N PHE A 358 -21.36 -1.48 -18.30
CA PHE A 358 -21.85 -0.50 -17.32
C PHE A 358 -20.81 0.59 -17.04
N VAL A 359 -19.57 0.17 -16.76
CA VAL A 359 -18.51 1.07 -16.29
C VAL A 359 -17.72 1.72 -17.45
N MET A 360 -17.47 1.00 -18.54
CA MET A 360 -16.62 1.45 -19.67
C MET A 360 -17.38 2.08 -20.85
N GLU A 361 -18.71 1.98 -20.89
CA GLU A 361 -19.55 2.59 -21.94
C GLU A 361 -20.48 3.66 -21.33
N SER A 362 -21.22 4.37 -22.18
CA SER A 362 -22.27 5.29 -21.73
C SER A 362 -23.47 4.54 -21.12
N CYS A 363 -24.21 5.21 -20.24
CA CYS A 363 -25.47 4.71 -19.70
C CYS A 363 -26.50 4.38 -20.80
N TYR A 364 -26.51 5.11 -21.91
CA TYR A 364 -27.37 4.79 -23.06
C TYR A 364 -26.99 3.46 -23.73
N ALA A 365 -25.70 3.21 -23.95
CA ALA A 365 -25.24 1.93 -24.51
C ALA A 365 -25.59 0.76 -23.59
N TYR A 366 -25.34 0.92 -22.28
CA TYR A 366 -25.74 -0.04 -21.25
C TYR A 366 -27.27 -0.30 -21.25
N MET A 367 -28.10 0.74 -21.19
CA MET A 367 -29.55 0.60 -21.18
C MET A 367 -30.07 -0.10 -22.45
N MET A 368 -29.51 0.21 -23.62
CA MET A 368 -29.88 -0.46 -24.88
C MET A 368 -29.55 -1.95 -24.83
N ARG A 369 -28.36 -2.33 -24.33
CA ARG A 369 -27.96 -3.74 -24.15
C ARG A 369 -28.87 -4.47 -23.15
N MET A 370 -29.20 -3.85 -22.02
CA MET A 370 -30.06 -4.47 -21.01
C MET A 370 -31.50 -4.68 -21.51
N LYS A 371 -32.08 -3.69 -22.20
CA LYS A 371 -33.39 -3.81 -22.84
C LYS A 371 -33.42 -4.92 -23.90
N GLN A 372 -32.40 -5.01 -24.75
CA GLN A 372 -32.26 -6.09 -25.74
C GLN A 372 -32.14 -7.48 -25.07
N ALA A 373 -31.54 -7.56 -23.88
CA ALA A 373 -31.42 -8.79 -23.11
C ALA A 373 -32.62 -9.08 -22.17
N GLY A 374 -33.66 -8.25 -22.17
CA GLY A 374 -34.81 -8.38 -21.26
C GLY A 374 -34.48 -8.16 -19.78
N LYS A 375 -33.41 -7.44 -19.47
CA LYS A 375 -32.89 -7.20 -18.10
C LYS A 375 -33.28 -5.82 -17.56
N SER A 376 -33.19 -5.65 -16.24
CA SER A 376 -33.35 -4.33 -15.59
C SER A 376 -32.31 -3.34 -16.13
N THR A 377 -32.72 -2.08 -16.29
CA THR A 377 -31.85 -0.96 -16.66
C THR A 377 -31.15 -0.31 -15.48
N GLU A 378 -31.44 -0.76 -14.24
CA GLU A 378 -30.81 -0.25 -13.01
C GLU A 378 -29.29 -0.13 -13.15
N PRO A 379 -28.67 0.95 -12.64
CA PRO A 379 -29.27 2.07 -11.88
C PRO A 379 -29.97 3.15 -12.74
N TYR A 380 -30.02 2.98 -14.06
CA TYR A 380 -30.58 3.97 -14.99
C TYR A 380 -32.03 3.67 -15.38
N CYS A 381 -32.71 4.68 -15.93
CA CYS A 381 -34.12 4.64 -16.28
C CYS A 381 -34.43 5.61 -17.45
N ASP A 382 -35.63 5.49 -18.01
CA ASP A 382 -36.05 6.21 -19.22
C ASP A 382 -37.52 6.65 -19.21
N GLU A 383 -38.20 6.51 -18.06
CA GLU A 383 -39.60 6.86 -17.86
C GLU A 383 -39.69 7.99 -16.82
N PRO A 384 -39.74 9.26 -17.24
CA PRO A 384 -39.74 10.42 -16.33
C PRO A 384 -40.77 10.32 -15.21
N ASP A 385 -40.43 10.84 -14.03
CA ASP A 385 -41.26 10.89 -12.82
C ASP A 385 -41.78 9.55 -12.28
N THR A 386 -41.43 8.41 -12.89
CA THR A 386 -41.82 7.08 -12.37
C THR A 386 -40.94 6.66 -11.20
N LEU A 387 -41.55 6.01 -10.21
CA LEU A 387 -40.85 5.41 -9.08
C LEU A 387 -40.40 3.99 -9.45
N LYS A 388 -39.10 3.75 -9.43
CA LYS A 388 -38.48 2.45 -9.75
C LYS A 388 -37.59 1.98 -8.59
N CYS A 389 -37.37 0.67 -8.48
CA CYS A 389 -36.44 0.13 -7.50
C CYS A 389 -34.99 0.51 -7.80
N TYR A 390 -34.22 0.64 -6.73
CA TYR A 390 -32.80 0.94 -6.71
C TYR A 390 -32.10 -0.14 -5.89
N HIS A 391 -31.53 -1.13 -6.60
CA HIS A 391 -30.78 -2.25 -6.03
C HIS A 391 -31.58 -3.07 -5.00
N GLN A 392 -32.89 -3.19 -5.18
CA GLN A 392 -33.85 -3.84 -4.28
C GLN A 392 -33.87 -3.32 -2.82
N LYS A 393 -33.10 -2.28 -2.47
CA LYS A 393 -32.97 -1.76 -1.10
C LYS A 393 -33.47 -0.33 -0.92
N ALA A 394 -33.75 0.38 -2.00
CA ALA A 394 -34.57 1.58 -2.01
C ALA A 394 -35.49 1.58 -3.23
N PHE A 395 -36.44 2.51 -3.28
CA PHE A 395 -37.00 3.01 -4.53
C PHE A 395 -36.57 4.47 -4.74
N GLY A 396 -36.71 4.98 -5.97
CA GLY A 396 -36.38 6.36 -6.31
C GLY A 396 -37.14 6.85 -7.53
N ILE A 397 -37.19 8.16 -7.69
CA ILE A 397 -37.77 8.79 -8.89
C ILE A 397 -36.81 8.68 -10.07
N CYS A 398 -37.33 8.41 -11.26
CA CYS A 398 -36.54 8.47 -12.47
C CYS A 398 -36.25 9.94 -12.84
N ALA A 399 -35.03 10.39 -12.53
CA ALA A 399 -34.68 11.81 -12.50
C ALA A 399 -34.32 12.37 -13.89
N VAL A 400 -35.28 12.34 -14.81
CA VAL A 400 -35.18 12.94 -16.15
C VAL A 400 -35.73 14.37 -16.09
N GLY A 401 -34.96 15.33 -16.57
CA GLY A 401 -35.35 16.73 -16.71
C GLY A 401 -35.40 17.18 -18.18
N ARG A 402 -36.01 18.35 -18.41
CA ARG A 402 -35.93 19.07 -19.68
C ARG A 402 -35.15 20.37 -19.50
N PHE A 403 -34.17 20.60 -20.35
CA PHE A 403 -33.29 21.75 -20.35
C PHE A 403 -33.79 22.84 -21.32
N THR A 404 -33.42 24.09 -21.06
CA THR A 404 -33.79 25.24 -21.92
C THR A 404 -32.97 25.32 -23.21
N GLN A 405 -31.86 24.60 -23.26
CA GLN A 405 -30.99 24.43 -24.43
C GLN A 405 -30.80 22.94 -24.71
N SER A 406 -30.34 22.59 -25.91
CA SER A 406 -29.94 21.21 -26.21
C SER A 406 -28.68 20.82 -25.45
N LEU A 407 -28.65 19.59 -24.93
CA LEU A 407 -27.46 19.02 -24.28
C LEU A 407 -26.33 18.80 -25.30
N PRO A 408 -25.06 18.73 -24.85
CA PRO A 408 -23.95 18.29 -25.69
C PRO A 408 -24.21 16.92 -26.35
N PRO A 409 -23.77 16.64 -27.59
CA PRO A 409 -24.08 15.38 -28.28
C PRO A 409 -23.61 14.11 -27.53
N ASN A 410 -22.57 14.23 -26.69
CA ASN A 410 -22.06 13.20 -25.78
C ASN A 410 -22.96 12.96 -24.55
N GLU A 411 -23.97 13.79 -24.30
CA GLU A 411 -24.93 13.70 -23.18
C GLU A 411 -26.39 13.50 -23.64
N GLN A 412 -26.66 13.54 -24.95
CA GLN A 412 -28.00 13.35 -25.52
C GLN A 412 -28.42 11.87 -25.51
N TYR A 413 -28.99 11.38 -24.41
CA TYR A 413 -29.46 9.98 -24.29
C TYR A 413 -30.92 9.75 -24.72
N PHE A 414 -31.67 10.83 -24.99
CA PHE A 414 -33.06 10.77 -25.44
C PHE A 414 -33.20 11.28 -26.89
N LYS A 415 -34.31 10.96 -27.55
CA LYS A 415 -34.60 11.44 -28.92
C LYS A 415 -34.83 12.96 -29.00
N ASP A 416 -35.27 13.56 -27.90
CA ASP A 416 -35.33 15.01 -27.74
C ASP A 416 -33.99 15.49 -27.17
N PRO A 417 -33.21 16.31 -27.90
CA PRO A 417 -31.89 16.75 -27.44
C PRO A 417 -31.96 17.70 -26.25
N SER A 418 -33.15 18.17 -25.84
CA SER A 418 -33.38 18.92 -24.60
C SER A 418 -33.68 18.04 -23.38
N GLN A 419 -33.72 16.70 -23.50
CA GLN A 419 -34.03 15.77 -22.41
C GLN A 419 -32.80 14.96 -21.97
N GLY A 420 -32.63 14.82 -20.66
CA GLY A 420 -31.53 14.08 -20.05
C GLY A 420 -31.71 13.92 -18.53
N GLY A 421 -30.76 13.26 -17.87
CA GLY A 421 -30.72 13.19 -16.41
C GLY A 421 -30.47 14.56 -15.77
N SER A 422 -31.11 14.81 -14.63
CA SER A 422 -31.03 16.11 -13.93
C SER A 422 -29.62 16.44 -13.39
N GLY A 423 -28.89 15.44 -12.92
CA GLY A 423 -27.54 15.58 -12.38
C GLY A 423 -26.49 15.87 -13.46
N ALA A 424 -25.57 16.79 -13.17
CA ALA A 424 -24.38 17.05 -14.00
C ALA A 424 -23.42 15.85 -13.89
N LEU A 425 -22.78 15.69 -12.71
CA LEU A 425 -21.83 14.65 -12.25
C LEU A 425 -22.21 13.18 -12.51
N THR A 426 -23.36 12.93 -13.11
CA THR A 426 -23.79 11.62 -13.58
C THR A 426 -23.63 11.49 -15.09
N ASP A 427 -22.78 12.31 -15.74
CA ASP A 427 -22.70 12.54 -17.19
C ASP A 427 -24.06 12.82 -17.84
N ARG A 428 -24.97 13.55 -17.17
CA ARG A 428 -26.41 13.67 -17.54
C ARG A 428 -27.16 12.34 -17.69
N CYS A 429 -26.66 11.23 -17.15
CA CYS A 429 -27.34 9.95 -17.25
C CYS A 429 -28.65 9.95 -16.43
N PRO A 430 -29.76 9.44 -17.00
CA PRO A 430 -31.04 9.40 -16.31
C PRO A 430 -31.02 8.30 -15.24
N MET A 431 -30.72 8.69 -14.00
CA MET A 431 -30.61 7.79 -12.85
C MET A 431 -31.88 7.74 -12.01
N ILE A 432 -32.07 6.60 -11.34
CA ILE A 432 -33.07 6.42 -10.29
C ILE A 432 -32.53 7.07 -9.01
N GLN A 433 -33.21 8.09 -8.49
CA GLN A 433 -32.77 8.88 -7.33
C GLN A 433 -33.65 8.62 -6.10
N PRO A 434 -33.14 7.99 -5.02
CA PRO A 434 -33.84 7.88 -3.74
C PRO A 434 -34.20 9.24 -3.14
N MET A 435 -35.36 9.33 -2.48
CA MET A 435 -35.95 10.58 -2.02
C MET A 435 -35.94 10.70 -0.50
N ARG A 436 -35.81 11.94 0.00
CA ARG A 436 -35.79 12.29 1.44
C ARG A 436 -37.18 12.26 2.10
N SER A 437 -38.23 12.32 1.30
CA SER A 437 -39.65 12.25 1.69
C SER A 437 -40.46 11.68 0.52
N PHE A 438 -41.69 11.24 0.77
CA PHE A 438 -42.51 10.51 -0.19
C PHE A 438 -43.97 10.98 -0.13
N PHE A 439 -44.44 11.72 -1.15
CA PHE A 439 -45.82 12.27 -1.23
C PHE A 439 -46.32 12.94 0.08
N ASN A 440 -45.47 13.73 0.73
CA ASN A 440 -45.68 14.38 2.03
C ASN A 440 -45.70 13.45 3.26
N GLU A 441 -45.55 12.12 3.10
CA GLU A 441 -45.17 11.23 4.21
C GLU A 441 -43.69 11.46 4.57
N PRO A 442 -43.32 11.53 5.87
CA PRO A 442 -41.94 11.71 6.35
C PRO A 442 -41.15 10.39 6.29
N ILE A 443 -41.19 9.72 5.14
CA ILE A 443 -40.57 8.43 4.86
C ILE A 443 -39.46 8.63 3.84
N VAL A 444 -38.24 8.20 4.19
CA VAL A 444 -37.10 8.16 3.26
C VAL A 444 -37.24 6.89 2.40
N THR A 445 -37.01 6.93 1.09
CA THR A 445 -37.38 5.79 0.20
C THR A 445 -36.44 4.57 0.27
N TYR A 446 -35.58 4.47 1.29
CA TYR A 446 -34.78 3.29 1.61
C TYR A 446 -35.57 2.29 2.47
N CYS A 447 -35.65 1.04 2.03
CA CYS A 447 -36.46 0.01 2.67
C CYS A 447 -35.87 -0.50 4.00
N ASP A 448 -34.57 -0.33 4.22
CA ASP A 448 -33.89 -0.70 5.48
C ASP A 448 -33.84 0.45 6.51
N HIS A 449 -34.42 1.61 6.21
CA HIS A 449 -34.26 2.81 7.03
C HIS A 449 -35.07 2.76 8.33
N GLN A 450 -34.39 2.67 9.47
CA GLN A 450 -35.01 2.39 10.77
C GLN A 450 -36.10 3.39 11.18
N LEU A 451 -35.98 4.67 10.77
CA LEU A 451 -36.95 5.72 11.12
C LEU A 451 -38.29 5.59 10.41
N ASN A 452 -38.35 4.83 9.31
CA ASN A 452 -39.59 4.57 8.62
C ASN A 452 -40.44 3.56 9.41
N ILE A 453 -39.84 2.74 10.29
CA ILE A 453 -40.54 1.68 11.02
C ILE A 453 -41.65 2.25 11.94
N PRO A 454 -41.41 3.27 12.81
CA PRO A 454 -42.47 3.84 13.64
C PRO A 454 -43.48 4.71 12.88
N VAL A 455 -43.21 5.05 11.61
CA VAL A 455 -44.16 5.74 10.72
C VAL A 455 -45.07 4.70 10.06
N ALA A 456 -44.49 3.67 9.46
CA ALA A 456 -45.22 2.58 8.81
C ALA A 456 -46.10 1.78 9.79
N GLN A 457 -45.65 1.58 11.04
CA GLN A 457 -46.44 0.96 12.10
C GLN A 457 -47.73 1.72 12.48
N LYS A 458 -47.86 3.00 12.09
CA LYS A 458 -49.10 3.79 12.25
C LYS A 458 -50.06 3.66 11.06
N GLY A 459 -49.67 2.89 10.04
CA GLY A 459 -50.29 2.85 8.72
C GLY A 459 -49.76 3.95 7.80
N ASN A 460 -49.56 3.60 6.53
CA ASN A 460 -49.18 4.50 5.44
C ASN A 460 -50.01 4.16 4.20
N MET A 461 -50.12 5.08 3.24
CA MET A 461 -51.09 4.97 2.13
C MET A 461 -50.94 3.67 1.31
N PHE A 462 -49.71 3.20 1.09
CA PHE A 462 -49.41 2.08 0.19
C PHE A 462 -49.08 0.76 0.92
N ALA A 463 -49.44 0.64 2.20
CA ALA A 463 -49.17 -0.54 3.04
C ALA A 463 -47.69 -1.00 3.02
N GLN A 464 -46.77 -0.02 3.01
CA GLN A 464 -45.33 -0.26 2.97
C GLN A 464 -44.79 -0.74 4.31
N ASP A 465 -43.77 -1.60 4.28
CA ASP A 465 -43.07 -2.12 5.45
C ASP A 465 -41.56 -1.87 5.35
N PHE A 466 -40.92 -1.61 6.48
CA PHE A 466 -39.51 -1.21 6.55
C PHE A 466 -38.71 -2.01 7.59
N GLY A 467 -37.39 -2.09 7.38
CA GLY A 467 -36.43 -2.82 8.20
C GLY A 467 -35.58 -3.81 7.39
N ASN A 468 -34.71 -4.56 8.05
CA ASN A 468 -33.71 -5.41 7.39
C ASN A 468 -34.33 -6.45 6.43
N ASN A 469 -35.50 -6.98 6.79
CA ASN A 469 -36.27 -7.97 6.02
C ASN A 469 -37.27 -7.32 5.03
N SER A 470 -37.07 -6.04 4.70
CA SER A 470 -37.81 -5.34 3.65
C SER A 470 -36.98 -5.17 2.38
N LEU A 471 -37.67 -5.17 1.25
CA LEU A 471 -37.13 -4.98 -0.09
C LEU A 471 -38.01 -4.02 -0.87
N CYS A 472 -37.42 -3.38 -1.87
CA CYS A 472 -38.17 -2.71 -2.91
C CYS A 472 -38.77 -3.75 -3.85
N ILE A 473 -40.07 -3.65 -4.09
CA ILE A 473 -40.84 -4.53 -4.96
C ILE A 473 -41.38 -3.70 -6.13
N MET A 474 -41.01 -4.07 -7.35
CA MET A 474 -41.54 -3.45 -8.58
C MET A 474 -43.01 -3.85 -8.81
N HIS A 475 -43.80 -2.96 -9.40
CA HIS A 475 -45.20 -3.20 -9.77
C HIS A 475 -45.37 -3.35 -11.28
N LYS A 476 -46.37 -4.13 -11.68
CA LYS A 476 -46.76 -4.33 -13.08
C LYS A 476 -48.13 -3.72 -13.34
N GLY A 477 -48.13 -2.56 -14.01
CA GLY A 477 -49.36 -1.82 -14.31
C GLY A 477 -49.81 -0.96 -13.13
N ALA A 478 -51.13 -0.92 -12.90
CA ALA A 478 -51.74 -0.11 -11.86
C ALA A 478 -51.46 -0.64 -10.45
N TRP A 479 -51.14 0.28 -9.52
CA TRP A 479 -50.99 0.00 -8.09
C TRP A 479 -51.99 0.86 -7.32
N ARG A 480 -53.24 0.36 -7.22
CA ARG A 480 -54.32 1.07 -6.51
C ARG A 480 -54.16 0.86 -5.01
N ALA A 481 -54.19 1.96 -4.27
CA ALA A 481 -54.15 1.96 -2.81
C ALA A 481 -55.32 2.76 -2.22
N GLU A 482 -55.88 2.32 -1.08
CA GLU A 482 -57.06 2.92 -0.47
C GLU A 482 -57.02 2.85 1.06
N MET A 483 -57.02 4.01 1.72
CA MET A 483 -56.90 4.15 3.18
C MET A 483 -57.77 5.31 3.69
N ASN A 484 -58.51 5.10 4.79
CA ASN A 484 -59.33 6.13 5.45
C ASN A 484 -60.27 6.91 4.50
N GLY A 485 -60.90 6.21 3.55
CA GLY A 485 -61.82 6.80 2.57
C GLY A 485 -61.15 7.60 1.44
N ARG A 486 -59.81 7.62 1.37
CA ARG A 486 -59.03 8.17 0.25
C ARG A 486 -58.48 7.03 -0.60
N ALA A 487 -58.62 7.13 -1.91
CA ALA A 487 -58.03 6.20 -2.88
C ALA A 487 -57.02 6.91 -3.79
N THR A 488 -55.99 6.19 -4.22
CA THR A 488 -55.06 6.63 -5.27
C THR A 488 -54.81 5.49 -6.26
N ASN A 489 -54.46 5.88 -7.49
CA ASN A 489 -54.09 4.99 -8.58
C ASN A 489 -53.08 5.69 -9.50
N ASP A 490 -52.09 6.37 -8.90
CA ASP A 490 -51.08 7.16 -9.61
C ASP A 490 -50.17 6.24 -10.45
N PRO A 491 -50.17 6.36 -11.80
CA PRO A 491 -49.41 5.46 -12.67
C PRO A 491 -47.89 5.63 -12.57
N ARG A 492 -47.40 6.62 -11.81
CA ARG A 492 -45.98 6.78 -11.47
C ARG A 492 -45.52 5.84 -10.37
N VAL A 493 -46.43 5.34 -9.52
CA VAL A 493 -46.08 4.41 -8.44
C VAL A 493 -45.87 3.01 -9.03
N LYS A 494 -44.63 2.72 -9.40
CA LYS A 494 -44.21 1.40 -9.94
C LYS A 494 -43.24 0.66 -9.01
N ALA A 495 -43.04 1.15 -7.79
CA ALA A 495 -42.19 0.55 -6.77
C ALA A 495 -42.55 1.05 -5.35
N THR A 496 -42.53 0.15 -4.36
CA THR A 496 -42.69 0.43 -2.92
C THR A 496 -41.85 -0.54 -2.07
N CYS A 497 -41.66 -0.24 -0.79
CA CYS A 497 -41.00 -1.13 0.17
C CYS A 497 -41.99 -2.09 0.84
N HIS A 498 -41.71 -3.40 0.83
CA HIS A 498 -42.51 -4.43 1.52
C HIS A 498 -41.62 -5.50 2.17
N GLN A 499 -42.14 -6.20 3.18
CA GLN A 499 -41.47 -7.31 3.82
C GLN A 499 -41.44 -8.56 2.92
N TYR A 500 -40.50 -9.46 3.18
CA TYR A 500 -40.47 -10.78 2.53
C TYR A 500 -40.21 -11.92 3.52
N SER A 501 -40.56 -13.13 3.09
CA SER A 501 -40.28 -14.39 3.76
C SER A 501 -39.79 -15.42 2.75
N CYS A 502 -38.94 -16.34 3.18
CA CYS A 502 -38.49 -17.49 2.39
C CYS A 502 -39.11 -18.81 2.88
N SER A 503 -39.95 -18.77 3.92
CA SER A 503 -40.52 -19.95 4.59
C SER A 503 -41.55 -20.65 3.69
N GLY A 504 -41.08 -21.56 2.83
CA GLY A 504 -41.89 -22.22 1.81
C GLY A 504 -41.61 -21.75 0.38
N GLY A 505 -40.50 -21.04 0.14
CA GLY A 505 -40.24 -20.28 -1.09
C GLY A 505 -40.52 -18.79 -0.89
N LEU A 506 -40.07 -17.96 -1.83
CA LEU A 506 -40.19 -16.50 -1.73
C LEU A 506 -41.65 -16.05 -1.66
N GLN A 507 -42.00 -15.33 -0.61
CA GLN A 507 -43.28 -14.68 -0.39
C GLN A 507 -43.05 -13.20 -0.08
N VAL A 508 -43.81 -12.31 -0.70
CA VAL A 508 -43.83 -10.88 -0.38
C VAL A 508 -45.02 -10.64 0.56
N ILE A 509 -44.78 -9.97 1.67
CA ILE A 509 -45.80 -9.67 2.69
C ILE A 509 -46.30 -8.24 2.45
N ILE A 510 -47.60 -8.08 2.21
CA ILE A 510 -48.24 -6.80 1.94
C ILE A 510 -49.49 -6.70 2.80
N ASN A 511 -49.60 -5.64 3.62
CA ASN A 511 -50.72 -5.45 4.55
C ASN A 511 -50.95 -6.71 5.42
N GLY A 512 -49.86 -7.24 6.01
CA GLY A 512 -49.85 -8.45 6.84
C GLY A 512 -50.13 -9.78 6.13
N LYS A 513 -50.41 -9.79 4.82
CA LYS A 513 -50.73 -11.02 4.07
C LYS A 513 -49.55 -11.45 3.18
N PRO A 514 -49.12 -12.73 3.22
CA PRO A 514 -48.09 -13.25 2.33
C PRO A 514 -48.66 -13.57 0.93
N PHE A 515 -47.94 -13.17 -0.11
CA PHE A 515 -48.20 -13.46 -1.51
C PHE A 515 -47.03 -14.26 -2.10
N PRO A 516 -47.21 -15.53 -2.51
CA PRO A 516 -46.15 -16.33 -3.13
C PRO A 516 -45.62 -15.71 -4.41
N CYS A 517 -44.30 -15.64 -4.55
CA CYS A 517 -43.61 -14.94 -5.64
C CYS A 517 -42.44 -15.77 -6.21
N ASN A 518 -42.76 -16.99 -6.67
CA ASN A 518 -41.75 -17.96 -7.10
C ASN A 518 -41.06 -17.60 -8.43
N SER A 519 -41.76 -16.90 -9.34
CA SER A 519 -41.17 -16.28 -10.54
C SER A 519 -42.17 -15.33 -11.22
N GLY A 520 -41.68 -14.39 -12.03
CA GLY A 520 -42.53 -13.57 -12.90
C GLY A 520 -43.35 -12.51 -12.16
N VAL A 521 -44.63 -12.80 -11.91
CA VAL A 521 -45.62 -11.81 -11.44
C VAL A 521 -46.59 -12.46 -10.46
N ALA A 522 -46.85 -11.81 -9.32
CA ALA A 522 -47.94 -12.18 -8.41
C ALA A 522 -49.04 -11.11 -8.41
N THR A 523 -50.30 -11.52 -8.33
CA THR A 523 -51.44 -10.61 -8.18
C THR A 523 -51.72 -10.37 -6.70
N VAL A 524 -51.86 -9.11 -6.32
CA VAL A 524 -52.02 -8.66 -4.93
C VAL A 524 -53.41 -8.07 -4.75
N GLN A 525 -54.17 -8.65 -3.83
CA GLN A 525 -55.53 -8.22 -3.50
C GLN A 525 -55.71 -8.23 -1.97
N THR A 526 -55.81 -7.03 -1.39
CA THR A 526 -56.14 -6.83 0.03
C THR A 526 -57.28 -5.81 0.16
N ASN A 527 -57.68 -5.48 1.39
CA ASN A 527 -58.63 -4.40 1.65
C ASN A 527 -58.06 -2.99 1.40
N GLN A 528 -56.73 -2.85 1.26
CA GLN A 528 -56.05 -1.58 1.02
C GLN A 528 -55.37 -1.51 -0.35
N ILE A 529 -54.85 -2.63 -0.88
CA ILE A 529 -54.00 -2.67 -2.07
C ILE A 529 -54.59 -3.60 -3.13
N GLN A 530 -54.63 -3.15 -4.39
CA GLN A 530 -55.04 -3.92 -5.56
C GLN A 530 -54.07 -3.67 -6.72
N GLY A 531 -53.43 -4.71 -7.23
CA GLY A 531 -52.47 -4.59 -8.33
C GLY A 531 -51.66 -5.87 -8.61
N GLN A 532 -50.52 -5.73 -9.29
CA GLN A 532 -49.59 -6.83 -9.52
C GLN A 532 -48.16 -6.43 -9.17
N ILE A 533 -47.40 -7.35 -8.56
CA ILE A 533 -45.97 -7.20 -8.28
C ILE A 533 -45.13 -8.05 -9.23
N VAL A 534 -43.98 -7.53 -9.62
CA VAL A 534 -42.94 -8.32 -10.30
C VAL A 534 -42.12 -9.02 -9.22
N CYS A 535 -42.00 -10.34 -9.31
CA CYS A 535 -41.29 -11.11 -8.29
C CYS A 535 -39.77 -10.91 -8.38
N PRO A 536 -39.09 -10.63 -7.25
CA PRO A 536 -37.63 -10.72 -7.18
C PRO A 536 -37.15 -12.12 -7.55
N ASP A 537 -35.91 -12.25 -8.03
CA ASP A 537 -35.27 -13.56 -8.24
C ASP A 537 -35.05 -14.24 -6.87
N PRO A 538 -35.68 -15.40 -6.59
CA PRO A 538 -35.50 -16.12 -5.34
C PRO A 538 -34.04 -16.43 -5.02
N ASN A 539 -33.18 -16.64 -6.02
CA ASN A 539 -31.75 -16.92 -5.80
C ASN A 539 -30.99 -15.69 -5.25
N THR A 540 -31.50 -14.48 -5.49
CA THR A 540 -30.92 -13.23 -4.96
C THR A 540 -31.43 -12.88 -3.57
N VAL A 541 -32.70 -13.22 -3.26
CA VAL A 541 -33.39 -12.82 -2.03
C VAL A 541 -33.44 -13.94 -0.97
N CYS A 542 -33.68 -15.17 -1.42
CA CYS A 542 -33.83 -16.39 -0.64
C CYS A 542 -32.76 -17.41 -1.05
N ARG A 543 -31.51 -17.18 -0.62
CA ARG A 543 -30.42 -18.15 -0.79
C ARG A 543 -30.69 -19.44 0.00
N GLU A 544 -31.44 -20.36 -0.59
CA GLU A 544 -31.60 -21.74 -0.12
C GLU A 544 -30.43 -22.61 -0.62
N CYS A 545 -29.70 -23.25 0.29
CA CYS A 545 -28.70 -24.26 -0.06
C CYS A 545 -29.37 -25.65 -0.05
N TYR A 546 -29.30 -26.35 -1.18
CA TYR A 546 -29.79 -27.73 -1.29
C TYR A 546 -28.60 -28.69 -1.17
N GLN A 547 -28.68 -29.66 -0.24
CA GLN A 547 -27.78 -30.81 -0.22
C GLN A 547 -28.44 -32.02 -0.91
N GLU A 548 -27.69 -32.67 -1.77
CA GLU A 548 -28.10 -33.87 -2.50
C GLU A 548 -27.63 -35.13 -1.74
N TYR A 549 -28.56 -36.04 -1.44
CA TYR A 549 -28.25 -37.28 -0.73
C TYR A 549 -29.04 -38.44 -1.34
N TYR A 550 -28.35 -39.51 -1.76
CA TYR A 550 -28.92 -40.65 -2.48
C TYR A 550 -29.89 -40.29 -3.62
N ASN A 551 -29.51 -39.32 -4.46
CA ASN A 551 -30.26 -38.83 -5.63
C ASN A 551 -31.71 -38.38 -5.30
N ARG A 552 -31.94 -37.86 -4.09
CA ARG A 552 -33.19 -37.17 -3.71
C ARG A 552 -32.88 -35.87 -2.99
N LEU A 553 -33.61 -34.81 -3.35
CA LEU A 553 -33.57 -33.53 -2.65
C LEU A 553 -34.33 -33.66 -1.31
N HIS A 554 -33.61 -33.56 -0.20
CA HIS A 554 -34.21 -33.53 1.13
C HIS A 554 -34.23 -32.09 1.67
N ARG A 555 -35.36 -31.71 2.29
CA ARG A 555 -35.56 -30.40 2.91
C ARG A 555 -35.50 -30.55 4.44
N THR A 556 -34.59 -29.84 5.10
CA THR A 556 -34.38 -30.01 6.55
C THR A 556 -34.12 -28.67 7.26
N TYR A 557 -35.08 -28.30 8.10
CA TYR A 557 -35.07 -27.17 9.05
C TYR A 557 -35.04 -25.75 8.44
N ASN A 558 -35.51 -24.79 9.26
CA ASN A 558 -35.45 -23.36 8.95
C ASN A 558 -34.06 -22.83 9.30
N ASN A 559 -33.47 -22.03 8.41
CA ASN A 559 -32.21 -21.35 8.70
C ASN A 559 -32.37 -20.36 9.87
N GLY A 560 -31.35 -20.30 10.74
CA GLY A 560 -31.11 -19.11 11.54
C GLY A 560 -30.63 -17.94 10.66
N SER A 561 -30.26 -16.81 11.25
CA SER A 561 -29.79 -15.62 10.51
C SER A 561 -28.50 -15.82 9.69
N GLY A 562 -27.85 -16.99 9.82
CA GLY A 562 -26.60 -17.33 9.17
C GLY A 562 -25.38 -16.65 9.82
N ILE A 563 -24.20 -17.08 9.39
CA ILE A 563 -22.95 -16.34 9.63
C ILE A 563 -22.79 -15.38 8.45
N PRO A 564 -22.57 -14.07 8.66
CA PRO A 564 -22.27 -13.14 7.57
C PRO A 564 -21.03 -13.59 6.78
N SER A 565 -20.92 -13.19 5.50
CA SER A 565 -19.83 -13.63 4.62
C SER A 565 -18.41 -13.26 5.12
N ALA A 566 -18.26 -12.13 5.82
CA ALA A 566 -17.04 -11.77 6.55
C ALA A 566 -17.07 -12.23 8.02
N GLY A 567 -18.24 -12.64 8.52
CA GLY A 567 -18.45 -13.09 9.90
C GLY A 567 -17.66 -14.33 10.25
N TYR A 568 -17.49 -14.54 11.54
CA TYR A 568 -16.83 -15.67 12.14
C TYR A 568 -17.42 -15.85 13.55
N ILE A 569 -17.82 -17.07 13.92
CA ILE A 569 -18.29 -17.36 15.27
C ILE A 569 -17.17 -18.05 16.04
N LEU A 570 -16.81 -17.48 17.19
CA LEU A 570 -15.94 -18.11 18.19
C LEU A 570 -16.80 -18.56 19.37
N LEU A 571 -16.92 -19.86 19.57
CA LEU A 571 -17.53 -20.42 20.77
C LEU A 571 -16.48 -20.48 21.88
N VAL A 572 -16.59 -19.60 22.87
CA VAL A 572 -15.71 -19.62 24.05
C VAL A 572 -16.43 -20.30 25.20
N ASP A 573 -15.83 -21.33 25.77
CA ASP A 573 -16.34 -22.06 26.93
C ASP A 573 -15.23 -22.24 27.98
N ALA A 574 -15.60 -22.64 29.18
CA ALA A 574 -14.71 -22.88 30.32
C ALA A 574 -15.06 -24.18 31.05
N ILE A 575 -15.19 -25.29 30.33
CA ILE A 575 -15.50 -26.60 30.90
C ILE A 575 -14.25 -27.46 31.10
N ASN A 576 -14.22 -28.20 32.22
CA ASN A 576 -13.14 -29.13 32.53
C ASN A 576 -13.33 -30.45 31.77
N THR A 577 -12.68 -30.59 30.62
CA THR A 577 -12.77 -31.77 29.74
C THR A 577 -11.56 -32.70 29.92
N ARG A 578 -11.55 -33.87 29.25
CA ARG A 578 -10.38 -34.77 29.23
C ARG A 578 -9.12 -34.09 28.70
N THR A 579 -9.26 -33.13 27.77
CA THR A 579 -8.15 -32.34 27.20
C THR A 579 -7.51 -31.39 28.23
N CYS A 580 -8.23 -31.04 29.31
CA CYS A 580 -7.72 -30.22 30.41
C CYS A 580 -6.88 -30.99 31.44
N SER A 581 -6.58 -32.27 31.19
CA SER A 581 -5.62 -33.02 31.99
C SER A 581 -4.18 -32.60 31.69
N GLY A 582 -3.35 -32.49 32.73
CA GLY A 582 -1.93 -32.09 32.60
C GLY A 582 -1.70 -30.57 32.62
N SER A 583 -0.85 -30.08 31.72
CA SER A 583 -0.40 -28.69 31.61
C SER A 583 -1.27 -27.81 30.68
N THR A 584 -2.24 -28.41 29.98
CA THR A 584 -3.16 -27.69 29.08
C THR A 584 -3.93 -26.59 29.82
N ALA A 585 -3.77 -25.34 29.38
CA ALA A 585 -4.44 -24.18 29.97
C ALA A 585 -5.71 -23.75 29.21
N ALA A 586 -5.72 -23.99 27.90
CA ALA A 586 -6.89 -23.92 27.03
C ALA A 586 -6.64 -24.85 25.82
N PHE A 587 -7.65 -25.07 24.98
CA PHE A 587 -7.50 -25.76 23.68
C PHE A 587 -8.58 -25.32 22.69
N ALA A 588 -8.26 -25.31 21.39
CA ALA A 588 -9.15 -24.78 20.35
C ALA A 588 -9.05 -25.50 19.00
N SER A 589 -10.07 -25.32 18.15
CA SER A 589 -10.08 -25.79 16.76
C SER A 589 -11.17 -25.13 15.91
N SER A 590 -11.01 -25.15 14.59
CA SER A 590 -12.04 -24.78 13.62
C SER A 590 -13.12 -25.85 13.51
N CYS A 591 -14.39 -25.51 13.74
CA CYS A 591 -15.54 -26.41 13.63
C CYS A 591 -16.13 -26.46 12.21
N LEU A 592 -16.10 -25.33 11.48
CA LEU A 592 -16.73 -25.19 10.16
C LEU A 592 -15.89 -24.30 9.25
N MET A 593 -15.75 -24.71 7.99
CA MET A 593 -15.16 -23.92 6.91
C MET A 593 -16.21 -23.60 5.85
N ASP A 594 -16.08 -22.43 5.23
CA ASP A 594 -16.83 -21.97 4.08
C ASP A 594 -16.51 -22.82 2.83
N GLU A 595 -17.54 -23.33 2.15
CA GLU A 595 -17.37 -24.31 1.06
C GLU A 595 -16.95 -23.70 -0.29
N GLU A 596 -16.97 -22.37 -0.44
CA GLU A 596 -16.51 -21.69 -1.67
C GLU A 596 -15.05 -21.25 -1.57
N THR A 597 -14.61 -20.85 -0.37
CA THR A 597 -13.31 -20.19 -0.10
C THR A 597 -12.36 -21.02 0.77
N ASP A 598 -12.84 -22.11 1.38
CA ASP A 598 -12.16 -22.90 2.40
C ASP A 598 -11.70 -22.10 3.64
N ARG A 599 -12.36 -20.97 3.91
CA ARG A 599 -12.10 -20.10 5.08
C ARG A 599 -12.79 -20.67 6.33
N PRO A 600 -12.13 -20.82 7.49
CA PRO A 600 -12.82 -21.09 8.76
C PRO A 600 -13.85 -19.99 9.09
N ILE A 601 -15.06 -20.41 9.48
CA ILE A 601 -16.21 -19.52 9.79
C ILE A 601 -16.86 -19.81 11.15
N LEU A 602 -16.61 -20.98 11.73
CA LEU A 602 -16.93 -21.32 13.12
C LEU A 602 -15.71 -22.03 13.71
N GLY A 603 -15.34 -21.66 14.93
CA GLY A 603 -14.37 -22.39 15.74
C GLY A 603 -14.70 -22.26 17.23
N PHE A 604 -14.00 -23.02 18.06
CA PHE A 604 -14.17 -22.97 19.51
C PHE A 604 -12.83 -22.78 20.23
N VAL A 605 -12.88 -22.20 21.43
CA VAL A 605 -11.79 -22.15 22.41
C VAL A 605 -12.37 -22.58 23.75
N ASN A 606 -11.84 -23.64 24.35
CA ASN A 606 -12.20 -24.04 25.70
C ASN A 606 -11.07 -23.71 26.69
N VAL A 607 -11.35 -22.83 27.64
CA VAL A 607 -10.46 -22.53 28.77
C VAL A 607 -10.54 -23.66 29.80
N CYS A 608 -9.40 -24.12 30.30
CA CYS A 608 -9.37 -25.11 31.37
C CYS A 608 -9.50 -24.41 32.75
N PRO A 609 -10.55 -24.70 33.55
CA PRO A 609 -10.78 -24.00 34.81
C PRO A 609 -9.60 -24.08 35.78
N GLY A 610 -9.21 -22.94 36.35
CA GLY A 610 -8.08 -22.84 37.28
C GLY A 610 -6.69 -22.98 36.64
N LYS A 611 -6.57 -22.86 35.32
CA LYS A 611 -5.29 -22.93 34.58
C LYS A 611 -4.82 -21.60 33.96
N MET A 612 -5.57 -20.52 34.11
CA MET A 612 -5.21 -19.18 33.65
C MET A 612 -5.49 -18.15 34.75
N GLY A 613 -4.50 -17.30 35.04
CA GLY A 613 -4.61 -16.18 35.98
C GLY A 613 -5.00 -14.88 35.25
N VAL A 614 -5.65 -13.96 35.97
CA VAL A 614 -6.14 -12.67 35.44
C VAL A 614 -5.39 -11.45 36.00
N ASP A 615 -4.49 -11.68 36.96
CA ASP A 615 -3.69 -10.65 37.62
C ASP A 615 -2.27 -10.58 37.04
N TYR A 616 -1.63 -9.41 37.09
CA TYR A 616 -0.28 -9.23 36.55
C TYR A 616 0.77 -9.95 37.41
N PRO A 617 1.72 -10.73 36.84
CA PRO A 617 2.05 -10.85 35.42
C PRO A 617 1.45 -12.07 34.70
N GLU A 618 0.52 -12.79 35.33
CA GLU A 618 -0.12 -13.97 34.74
C GLU A 618 -1.10 -13.61 33.64
N ASP A 619 -1.76 -12.44 33.75
CA ASP A 619 -2.60 -11.80 32.73
C ASP A 619 -2.00 -11.88 31.32
N ARG A 620 -0.70 -11.58 31.20
CA ARG A 620 0.05 -11.55 29.94
C ARG A 620 0.33 -12.94 29.39
N ASN A 621 0.50 -13.94 30.25
CA ASN A 621 0.65 -15.33 29.83
C ASN A 621 -0.70 -15.90 29.40
N SER A 622 -1.77 -15.66 30.17
CA SER A 622 -3.15 -16.05 29.85
C SER A 622 -3.62 -15.43 28.54
N LEU A 623 -3.33 -14.14 28.30
CA LEU A 623 -3.60 -13.47 27.03
C LEU A 623 -2.81 -14.11 25.87
N GLY A 624 -1.54 -14.45 26.08
CA GLY A 624 -0.72 -15.15 25.09
C GLY A 624 -1.27 -16.54 24.72
N ILE A 625 -1.72 -17.30 25.73
CA ILE A 625 -2.37 -18.61 25.56
C ILE A 625 -3.70 -18.45 24.81
N PHE A 626 -4.56 -17.52 25.22
CA PHE A 626 -5.86 -17.33 24.58
C PHE A 626 -5.73 -16.85 23.12
N LEU A 627 -4.74 -16.01 22.81
CA LEU A 627 -4.40 -15.62 21.43
C LEU A 627 -3.84 -16.79 20.59
N HIS A 628 -3.05 -17.69 21.20
CA HIS A 628 -2.57 -18.91 20.56
C HIS A 628 -3.73 -19.83 20.17
N GLU A 629 -4.68 -20.05 21.10
CA GLU A 629 -5.89 -20.84 20.84
C GLU A 629 -6.82 -20.21 19.79
N ILE A 630 -6.99 -18.88 19.81
CA ILE A 630 -7.71 -18.18 18.74
C ILE A 630 -7.05 -18.44 17.37
N GLY A 631 -5.72 -18.58 17.31
CA GLY A 631 -5.00 -19.00 16.11
C GLY A 631 -5.45 -20.38 15.60
N HIS A 632 -5.55 -21.37 16.48
CA HIS A 632 -6.05 -22.71 16.12
C HIS A 632 -7.51 -22.69 15.66
N ALA A 633 -8.37 -21.90 16.31
CA ALA A 633 -9.76 -21.70 15.88
C ALA A 633 -9.84 -21.08 14.46
N LEU A 634 -9.01 -20.08 14.18
CA LEU A 634 -8.90 -19.41 12.87
C LEU A 634 -8.19 -20.25 11.77
N GLY A 635 -7.93 -21.54 12.01
CA GLY A 635 -7.38 -22.47 11.02
C GLY A 635 -5.86 -22.55 10.98
N PHE A 636 -5.16 -22.14 12.04
CA PHE A 636 -3.74 -22.49 12.23
C PHE A 636 -3.60 -23.95 12.71
N SER A 637 -4.08 -24.91 11.92
CA SER A 637 -4.08 -26.34 12.27
C SER A 637 -3.61 -27.20 11.08
N SER A 638 -2.96 -28.34 11.38
CA SER A 638 -2.57 -29.33 10.37
C SER A 638 -3.75 -29.78 9.49
N SER A 639 -4.94 -29.92 10.09
CA SER A 639 -6.20 -30.21 9.40
C SER A 639 -6.68 -29.12 8.43
N SER A 640 -6.26 -27.86 8.62
CA SER A 640 -6.61 -26.70 7.78
C SER A 640 -5.57 -26.38 6.71
N PHE A 641 -4.31 -26.80 6.87
CA PHE A 641 -3.24 -26.49 5.91
C PHE A 641 -3.48 -27.01 4.47
N PRO A 642 -4.06 -28.21 4.23
CA PRO A 642 -4.42 -28.69 2.88
C PRO A 642 -5.43 -27.78 2.18
N PHE A 643 -6.24 -27.06 2.96
CA PHE A 643 -7.31 -26.19 2.50
C PHE A 643 -6.80 -24.79 2.07
N MET A 644 -5.57 -24.40 2.42
CA MET A 644 -5.01 -23.09 2.10
C MET A 644 -5.05 -22.69 0.61
N ARG A 645 -5.16 -21.38 0.37
CA ARG A 645 -5.26 -20.75 -0.95
C ARG A 645 -4.15 -19.74 -1.24
N PHE A 646 -3.89 -19.50 -2.52
CA PHE A 646 -3.07 -18.39 -3.01
C PHE A 646 -3.82 -17.06 -2.84
N PRO A 647 -3.13 -15.90 -2.84
CA PRO A 647 -3.78 -14.59 -2.66
C PRO A 647 -4.89 -14.29 -3.68
N ASN A 648 -4.77 -14.82 -4.91
CA ASN A 648 -5.79 -14.72 -5.97
C ASN A 648 -7.00 -15.67 -5.78
N GLY A 649 -7.20 -16.24 -4.60
CA GLY A 649 -8.32 -17.14 -4.27
C GLY A 649 -8.25 -18.56 -4.87
N THR A 650 -7.16 -18.93 -5.56
CA THR A 650 -6.99 -20.31 -6.10
C THR A 650 -6.43 -21.27 -5.05
N ALA A 651 -6.87 -22.54 -5.06
CA ALA A 651 -6.44 -23.54 -4.08
C ALA A 651 -4.95 -23.93 -4.24
N ARG A 652 -4.20 -24.03 -3.13
CA ARG A 652 -2.78 -24.46 -3.16
C ARG A 652 -2.64 -25.96 -3.35
N THR A 653 -3.45 -26.74 -2.65
CA THR A 653 -3.60 -28.18 -2.90
C THR A 653 -4.68 -28.36 -3.97
N PRO A 654 -4.41 -29.05 -5.09
CA PRO A 654 -5.43 -29.42 -6.07
C PRO A 654 -6.67 -30.02 -5.38
N ARG A 655 -7.86 -29.68 -5.88
CA ARG A 655 -9.11 -30.26 -5.40
C ARG A 655 -9.53 -31.47 -6.22
N ASP A 656 -10.35 -32.32 -5.63
CA ASP A 656 -11.11 -33.36 -6.32
C ASP A 656 -12.41 -32.80 -6.93
N ASP A 657 -13.18 -33.66 -7.59
CA ASP A 657 -14.46 -33.29 -8.23
C ASP A 657 -15.54 -32.92 -7.20
N LYS A 658 -15.30 -33.15 -5.90
CA LYS A 658 -16.13 -32.76 -4.75
C LYS A 658 -15.60 -31.52 -4.03
N ARG A 659 -14.67 -30.79 -4.67
CA ARG A 659 -13.99 -29.57 -4.19
C ARG A 659 -13.15 -29.74 -2.91
N LYS A 660 -12.90 -30.95 -2.41
CA LYS A 660 -12.05 -31.19 -1.24
C LYS A 660 -10.60 -31.48 -1.67
N PRO A 661 -9.58 -31.32 -0.80
CA PRO A 661 -8.19 -31.54 -1.20
C PRO A 661 -7.94 -32.96 -1.75
N LYS A 662 -7.25 -33.05 -2.88
CA LYS A 662 -7.13 -34.28 -3.69
C LYS A 662 -6.34 -35.43 -3.05
N TYR A 663 -5.58 -35.16 -1.99
CA TYR A 663 -4.69 -36.12 -1.34
C TYR A 663 -5.15 -36.37 0.09
N LYS A 664 -5.04 -37.63 0.52
CA LYS A 664 -5.35 -38.06 1.89
C LYS A 664 -4.25 -38.96 2.45
N ASP A 665 -4.14 -38.99 3.78
CA ASP A 665 -3.35 -40.00 4.49
C ASP A 665 -4.11 -41.34 4.61
N GLN A 666 -3.48 -42.33 5.25
CA GLN A 666 -4.07 -43.65 5.52
C GLN A 666 -5.27 -43.62 6.49
N TYR A 667 -5.47 -42.52 7.22
CA TYR A 667 -6.56 -42.30 8.15
C TYR A 667 -7.73 -41.51 7.53
N GLY A 668 -7.58 -41.07 6.27
CA GLY A 668 -8.59 -40.33 5.53
C GLY A 668 -8.59 -38.82 5.77
N ASN A 669 -7.63 -38.28 6.53
CA ASN A 669 -7.41 -36.85 6.68
C ASN A 669 -6.84 -36.27 5.39
N TYR A 670 -7.14 -35.00 5.09
CA TYR A 670 -6.58 -34.33 3.92
C TYR A 670 -5.11 -33.98 4.13
N VAL A 671 -4.29 -34.09 3.07
CA VAL A 671 -2.86 -33.72 3.09
C VAL A 671 -2.47 -32.85 1.90
N PRO A 672 -1.36 -32.08 1.98
CA PRO A 672 -0.83 -31.33 0.83
C PRO A 672 -0.36 -32.25 -0.32
N SER A 673 -0.27 -31.70 -1.54
CA SER A 673 0.14 -32.47 -2.72
C SER A 673 1.58 -32.99 -2.62
N HIS A 674 1.78 -34.28 -2.89
CA HIS A 674 3.06 -34.96 -2.76
C HIS A 674 4.23 -34.22 -3.44
N ARG A 675 5.18 -33.76 -2.61
CA ARG A 675 6.60 -33.75 -2.95
C ARG A 675 7.28 -34.86 -2.14
N LYS A 676 8.41 -35.40 -2.62
CA LYS A 676 9.29 -36.21 -1.76
C LYS A 676 9.77 -35.30 -0.63
N PHE A 677 9.41 -35.64 0.60
CA PHE A 677 10.04 -35.08 1.78
C PHE A 677 11.39 -35.77 1.99
N ILE A 678 12.38 -34.99 2.43
CA ILE A 678 13.66 -35.47 2.96
C ILE A 678 13.57 -35.20 4.47
N PRO A 679 13.84 -36.19 5.35
CA PRO A 679 13.72 -35.99 6.79
C PRO A 679 14.76 -35.00 7.31
N PHE A 680 14.39 -34.22 8.34
CA PHE A 680 15.31 -33.35 9.05
C PHE A 680 16.05 -34.14 10.14
N CYS A 681 17.24 -34.62 9.78
CA CYS A 681 18.19 -35.42 10.56
C CYS A 681 17.78 -36.89 10.82
N ASP A 682 18.71 -37.77 10.47
CA ASP A 682 18.65 -39.23 10.50
C ASP A 682 19.74 -39.86 11.40
N THR A 683 20.65 -39.05 11.95
CA THR A 683 21.79 -39.49 12.77
C THR A 683 21.85 -38.74 14.10
N VAL A 684 21.99 -39.48 15.21
CA VAL A 684 22.18 -38.92 16.56
C VAL A 684 23.59 -38.33 16.71
N ASN A 685 23.70 -37.26 17.51
CA ASN A 685 24.92 -36.49 17.82
C ASN A 685 25.46 -35.48 16.77
N GLU A 686 24.76 -35.21 15.66
CA GLU A 686 25.04 -34.00 14.87
C GLU A 686 24.07 -32.86 15.21
N ALA A 687 24.62 -31.69 15.55
CA ALA A 687 23.86 -30.45 15.62
C ALA A 687 23.89 -29.76 14.25
N ARG A 688 22.73 -29.57 13.63
CA ARG A 688 22.61 -28.96 12.29
C ARG A 688 21.77 -27.69 12.31
N CYS A 689 22.05 -26.79 11.39
CA CYS A 689 21.35 -25.50 11.29
C CYS A 689 19.95 -25.68 10.69
N ARG A 690 18.95 -25.03 11.29
CA ARG A 690 17.61 -24.90 10.70
C ARG A 690 17.57 -23.78 9.64
N ASP A 691 18.32 -22.72 9.90
CA ASP A 691 18.52 -21.53 9.08
C ASP A 691 19.85 -20.86 9.47
N ALA A 692 20.16 -19.70 8.89
CA ALA A 692 21.45 -19.02 9.03
C ALA A 692 21.78 -18.49 10.45
N PHE A 693 20.90 -18.69 11.45
CA PHE A 693 20.98 -18.05 12.75
C PHE A 693 20.89 -19.00 13.96
N SER A 694 20.77 -20.32 13.78
CA SER A 694 20.45 -21.25 14.89
C SER A 694 21.10 -22.66 14.78
N TYR A 695 21.55 -23.22 15.92
CA TYR A 695 22.23 -24.53 16.04
C TYR A 695 21.62 -25.38 17.17
N GLY A 696 21.05 -26.54 16.88
CA GLY A 696 20.38 -27.38 17.89
C GLY A 696 20.71 -28.87 17.72
N THR A 697 20.51 -29.64 18.79
CA THR A 697 20.70 -31.09 18.82
C THR A 697 19.38 -31.82 18.65
N CYS A 698 19.35 -32.90 17.86
CA CYS A 698 18.16 -33.71 17.66
C CYS A 698 17.82 -34.53 18.92
N SER A 699 16.69 -34.23 19.58
CA SER A 699 16.20 -35.06 20.68
C SER A 699 15.48 -36.31 20.14
N ILE A 700 16.07 -37.48 20.37
CA ILE A 700 15.62 -38.79 19.90
C ILE A 700 15.65 -39.78 21.08
N LEU A 701 14.53 -40.43 21.36
CA LEU A 701 14.33 -41.36 22.47
C LEU A 701 13.99 -42.77 21.96
N ARG A 702 14.25 -43.78 22.81
CA ARG A 702 13.83 -45.17 22.62
C ARG A 702 12.58 -45.45 23.46
N TYR A 703 11.49 -45.83 22.81
CA TYR A 703 10.21 -46.18 23.42
C TYR A 703 10.15 -47.68 23.78
N HIS A 704 9.31 -48.04 24.74
CA HIS A 704 9.14 -49.44 25.18
C HIS A 704 8.24 -50.28 24.25
N ASN A 705 7.34 -49.62 23.51
CA ASN A 705 6.51 -50.22 22.48
C ASN A 705 6.92 -49.62 21.12
N PRO A 706 6.66 -50.32 19.99
CA PRO A 706 6.89 -49.75 18.67
C PRO A 706 6.06 -48.48 18.46
N VAL A 707 6.69 -47.47 17.85
CA VAL A 707 6.07 -46.25 17.33
C VAL A 707 5.04 -46.64 16.23
N PRO A 708 3.94 -45.88 16.02
CA PRO A 708 2.98 -46.13 14.93
C PRO A 708 3.66 -46.21 13.56
N ILE A 709 3.13 -47.00 12.61
CA ILE A 709 3.94 -47.46 11.45
C ILE A 709 4.26 -46.34 10.46
N GLU A 710 3.38 -45.35 10.39
CA GLU A 710 3.47 -44.08 9.69
C GLU A 710 4.53 -43.12 10.28
N ASP A 711 4.77 -43.21 11.60
CA ASP A 711 5.66 -42.31 12.36
C ASP A 711 7.08 -42.90 12.53
N ARG A 712 7.39 -44.00 11.82
CA ARG A 712 8.71 -44.66 11.84
C ARG A 712 9.68 -44.00 10.88
N PHE A 713 10.22 -42.85 11.29
CA PHE A 713 11.15 -42.08 10.46
C PHE A 713 12.56 -42.71 10.32
N PHE A 714 12.89 -43.71 11.14
CA PHE A 714 14.18 -44.39 11.11
C PHE A 714 14.15 -45.68 10.30
N LEU A 715 15.14 -45.88 9.43
CA LEU A 715 15.33 -47.12 8.65
C LEU A 715 16.29 -48.12 9.32
N LYS A 716 17.00 -47.69 10.38
CA LYS A 716 17.88 -48.48 11.25
C LYS A 716 17.85 -47.86 12.65
N ALA A 717 18.05 -48.67 13.70
CA ALA A 717 18.10 -48.19 15.08
C ALA A 717 19.19 -47.11 15.25
N PRO A 718 18.88 -45.89 15.76
CA PRO A 718 19.86 -44.81 15.90
C PRO A 718 20.95 -45.08 16.95
N PHE A 719 20.63 -45.91 17.95
CA PHE A 719 21.52 -46.45 18.97
C PHE A 719 20.92 -47.74 19.54
N ASP A 720 21.67 -48.51 20.33
CA ASP A 720 21.22 -49.75 21.00
C ASP A 720 20.70 -50.86 20.03
N ALA A 721 21.63 -51.68 19.55
CA ALA A 721 21.39 -52.70 18.51
C ALA A 721 20.48 -53.89 18.95
N GLN A 722 19.98 -53.90 20.19
CA GLN A 722 19.05 -54.93 20.66
C GLN A 722 17.59 -54.68 20.21
N TYR A 723 17.26 -53.46 19.76
CA TYR A 723 15.90 -53.06 19.37
C TYR A 723 15.85 -52.58 17.92
N GLY A 724 14.74 -52.83 17.22
CA GLY A 724 14.56 -52.39 15.83
C GLY A 724 14.27 -50.89 15.69
N PRO A 725 14.48 -50.29 14.50
CA PRO A 725 14.21 -48.87 14.24
C PRO A 725 12.80 -48.42 14.66
N GLU A 726 11.83 -49.31 14.61
CA GLU A 726 10.43 -49.08 15.00
C GLU A 726 10.23 -48.70 16.47
N TYR A 727 11.25 -48.83 17.33
CA TYR A 727 11.20 -48.43 18.74
C TYR A 727 11.74 -47.01 19.01
N PHE A 728 12.10 -46.23 17.98
CA PHE A 728 12.77 -44.94 18.14
C PHE A 728 11.98 -43.78 17.53
N GLY A 729 11.97 -42.63 18.21
CA GLY A 729 11.22 -41.44 17.82
C GLY A 729 11.74 -40.17 18.50
N GLY A 730 11.31 -39.00 18.05
CA GLY A 730 11.53 -37.72 18.72
C GLY A 730 10.78 -37.64 20.05
N GLU A 731 11.30 -36.82 20.98
CA GLU A 731 10.88 -36.80 22.40
C GLU A 731 9.40 -36.53 22.71
N ASP A 732 8.64 -36.00 21.75
CA ASP A 732 7.27 -35.53 21.93
C ASP A 732 6.28 -36.32 21.06
N PRO A 733 5.48 -37.23 21.66
CA PRO A 733 4.46 -37.99 20.94
C PRO A 733 3.38 -37.13 20.27
N PHE A 734 3.17 -35.88 20.70
CA PHE A 734 2.21 -34.95 20.08
C PHE A 734 2.79 -34.19 18.87
N LYS A 735 4.06 -34.45 18.53
CA LYS A 735 4.67 -34.05 17.24
C LYS A 735 4.82 -35.25 16.31
N ASP A 736 3.90 -36.20 16.38
CA ASP A 736 3.91 -37.45 15.60
C ASP A 736 5.25 -38.20 15.72
N TYR A 737 5.86 -38.19 16.93
CA TYR A 737 7.21 -38.71 17.20
C TYR A 737 8.35 -38.11 16.34
N CYS A 738 8.20 -36.88 15.84
CA CYS A 738 9.19 -36.24 14.98
C CYS A 738 10.27 -35.44 15.78
N PRO A 739 11.58 -35.62 15.55
CA PRO A 739 12.64 -34.90 16.30
C PRO A 739 12.64 -33.38 16.07
N THR A 740 12.82 -32.58 17.13
CA THR A 740 12.79 -31.08 17.06
C THR A 740 13.88 -30.38 17.90
N MET A 741 13.98 -29.03 17.82
CA MET A 741 15.07 -28.19 18.39
C MET A 741 14.53 -26.86 19.00
N VAL A 742 15.22 -26.27 20.00
CA VAL A 742 14.66 -25.25 20.95
C VAL A 742 15.66 -24.11 21.33
N TYR A 743 15.21 -22.85 21.54
CA TYR A 743 16.05 -21.64 21.85
C TYR A 743 15.38 -20.53 22.70
N LYS A 744 16.18 -19.55 23.21
CA LYS A 744 15.74 -18.24 23.76
C LYS A 744 16.89 -17.19 23.78
N CYS A 745 16.60 -15.87 23.80
CA CYS A 745 17.59 -14.76 23.84
C CYS A 745 17.12 -13.54 24.68
N TYR A 746 18.02 -12.56 24.95
CA TYR A 746 17.80 -11.38 25.81
C TYR A 746 18.35 -10.04 25.24
N ASN A 747 18.11 -8.93 25.96
CA ASN A 747 18.06 -7.55 25.42
C ASN A 747 19.39 -6.77 25.29
N ASP A 748 20.52 -7.22 25.82
CA ASP A 748 21.80 -6.49 25.72
C ASP A 748 22.61 -6.83 24.45
N GLY A 749 22.17 -7.82 23.67
CA GLY A 749 22.81 -8.23 22.41
C GLY A 749 24.01 -9.18 22.56
N THR A 750 24.38 -9.57 23.78
CA THR A 750 25.57 -10.40 24.03
C THR A 750 25.25 -11.89 23.91
N LEU A 751 25.96 -12.62 23.04
CA LEU A 751 25.86 -14.08 22.96
C LEU A 751 26.76 -14.77 24.01
N GLY A 752 26.39 -14.66 25.28
CA GLY A 752 27.02 -15.40 26.38
C GLY A 752 26.39 -16.77 26.59
N LEU A 753 27.17 -17.85 26.47
CA LEU A 753 26.72 -19.18 26.88
C LEU A 753 26.86 -19.33 28.40
N PHE A 754 25.71 -19.30 29.07
CA PHE A 754 25.60 -19.28 30.52
C PHE A 754 24.98 -20.58 31.06
N PHE A 755 25.64 -21.19 32.04
CA PHE A 755 25.06 -22.26 32.85
C PHE A 755 24.64 -21.69 34.21
N LYS A 756 23.48 -21.03 34.22
CA LYS A 756 22.93 -20.22 35.33
C LYS A 756 23.86 -19.08 35.77
N ASP A 757 24.84 -19.39 36.60
CA ASP A 757 25.68 -18.42 37.33
C ASP A 757 27.15 -18.46 36.88
N SER A 758 27.43 -19.10 35.73
CA SER A 758 28.79 -19.26 35.18
C SER A 758 28.82 -19.07 33.67
N THR A 759 29.74 -18.22 33.19
CA THR A 759 29.94 -17.86 31.78
C THR A 759 31.10 -18.63 31.16
N VAL A 760 30.96 -19.10 29.91
CA VAL A 760 32.04 -19.74 29.14
C VAL A 760 32.44 -18.86 27.95
N ASN A 761 33.68 -18.33 27.95
CA ASN A 761 34.14 -17.36 26.96
C ASN A 761 34.84 -18.03 25.75
N CYS A 762 34.20 -17.96 24.59
CA CYS A 762 34.79 -18.34 23.30
C CYS A 762 35.79 -17.29 22.80
N THR A 763 37.03 -17.68 22.51
CA THR A 763 38.11 -16.75 22.09
C THR A 763 38.72 -17.05 20.71
N ARG A 764 38.52 -18.25 20.14
CA ARG A 764 38.99 -18.63 18.80
C ARG A 764 38.04 -19.62 18.13
N LYS A 765 37.93 -19.54 16.80
CA LYS A 765 37.23 -20.51 15.96
C LYS A 765 37.85 -21.91 16.08
N ASP A 766 37.04 -22.95 16.03
CA ASP A 766 37.45 -24.37 16.02
C ASP A 766 38.21 -24.81 17.30
N LEU A 767 38.35 -23.95 18.30
CA LEU A 767 39.03 -24.26 19.56
C LEU A 767 38.03 -24.89 20.54
N PRO A 768 38.27 -26.12 21.03
CA PRO A 768 37.39 -26.76 22.00
C PRO A 768 37.57 -26.14 23.38
N VAL A 769 36.51 -25.53 23.92
CA VAL A 769 36.49 -24.97 25.29
C VAL A 769 35.79 -25.97 26.21
N ARG A 770 36.52 -26.48 27.21
CA ARG A 770 35.96 -27.39 28.23
C ARG A 770 35.31 -26.62 29.36
N PHE A 771 34.13 -27.07 29.79
CA PHE A 771 33.43 -26.56 30.96
C PHE A 771 33.06 -27.70 31.92
N ASN A 772 32.94 -27.40 33.21
CA ASN A 772 32.48 -28.32 34.26
C ASN A 772 31.80 -27.48 35.34
N VAL A 773 30.46 -27.52 35.36
CA VAL A 773 29.61 -26.64 36.18
C VAL A 773 28.56 -27.48 36.91
N SER A 774 28.17 -27.03 38.10
CA SER A 774 27.27 -27.75 38.99
C SER A 774 26.40 -26.75 39.75
N ASP A 775 25.09 -27.01 39.83
CA ASP A 775 24.15 -26.20 40.63
C ASP A 775 23.80 -26.85 41.98
N GLY A 776 24.56 -27.86 42.38
CA GLY A 776 24.34 -28.64 43.60
C GLY A 776 23.27 -29.74 43.48
N ARG A 777 22.51 -29.80 42.37
CA ARG A 777 21.57 -30.89 42.07
C ARG A 777 21.86 -31.60 40.75
N SER A 778 22.56 -30.95 39.83
CA SER A 778 22.98 -31.52 38.56
C SER A 778 24.35 -30.96 38.16
N ARG A 779 25.17 -31.81 37.54
CA ARG A 779 26.53 -31.48 37.11
C ARG A 779 26.67 -31.70 35.62
N LEU A 780 27.05 -30.66 34.89
CA LEU A 780 27.23 -30.68 33.44
C LEU A 780 28.70 -30.40 33.12
N SER A 781 29.34 -31.32 32.42
CA SER A 781 30.71 -31.16 31.93
C SER A 781 30.80 -31.59 30.48
N GLY A 782 31.39 -30.75 29.64
CA GLY A 782 31.43 -30.94 28.19
C GLY A 782 32.49 -30.08 27.53
N GLU A 783 32.58 -30.19 26.21
CA GLU A 783 33.59 -29.56 25.38
C GLU A 783 32.89 -28.96 24.16
N ILE A 784 32.95 -27.63 24.00
CA ILE A 784 32.24 -26.88 22.94
C ILE A 784 33.22 -26.28 21.94
N LEU A 785 32.94 -26.50 20.64
CA LEU A 785 33.63 -25.84 19.54
C LEU A 785 32.96 -24.50 19.22
N CYS A 786 33.72 -23.41 19.27
CA CYS A 786 33.19 -22.07 19.06
C CYS A 786 32.83 -21.79 17.58
N PRO A 787 31.66 -21.19 17.28
CA PRO A 787 31.16 -21.00 15.92
C PRO A 787 31.92 -19.93 15.10
N ASN A 788 31.59 -19.87 13.82
CA ASN A 788 32.35 -19.17 12.78
C ASN A 788 32.17 -17.64 12.82
N VAL A 789 33.12 -16.93 13.43
CA VAL A 789 33.18 -15.46 13.45
C VAL A 789 33.82 -14.94 12.15
N LYS A 790 33.10 -14.12 11.37
CA LYS A 790 33.58 -13.57 10.08
C LYS A 790 34.17 -12.17 10.30
N GLY A 791 35.50 -12.04 10.21
CA GLY A 791 36.23 -10.77 10.38
C GLY A 791 36.99 -10.33 9.12
N PHE A 792 37.27 -9.03 9.02
CA PHE A 792 38.05 -8.43 7.95
C PHE A 792 39.56 -8.58 8.24
N ALA A 793 40.33 -9.04 7.24
CA ALA A 793 41.76 -9.28 7.41
C ALA A 793 42.54 -7.98 7.64
N ARG A 794 43.34 -7.91 8.72
CA ARG A 794 44.38 -6.89 8.87
C ARG A 794 45.51 -7.17 7.87
N TYR A 795 45.97 -6.10 7.23
CA TYR A 795 47.10 -6.13 6.30
C TYR A 795 48.37 -5.55 6.95
N CYS A 796 49.49 -5.73 6.27
CA CYS A 796 50.78 -5.17 6.65
C CYS A 796 50.94 -3.74 6.10
N GLU A 797 51.77 -2.92 6.75
CA GLU A 797 52.07 -1.56 6.27
C GLU A 797 52.84 -1.58 4.94
N SER A 798 53.70 -2.59 4.71
CA SER A 798 54.31 -2.88 3.40
C SER A 798 53.60 -4.05 2.72
N SER A 799 53.15 -3.84 1.47
CA SER A 799 52.46 -4.86 0.67
C SER A 799 53.34 -6.01 0.19
N ASN A 800 54.67 -5.89 0.29
CA ASN A 800 55.59 -6.81 -0.38
C ASN A 800 56.13 -7.92 0.54
N ASN A 801 56.02 -7.77 1.87
CA ASN A 801 56.63 -8.69 2.83
C ASN A 801 55.59 -9.32 3.78
N TYR A 802 54.78 -10.25 3.28
CA TYR A 802 53.86 -11.02 4.11
C TYR A 802 53.79 -12.49 3.66
N ILE A 803 53.50 -13.39 4.60
CA ILE A 803 53.04 -14.75 4.30
C ILE A 803 51.57 -14.84 4.70
N THR A 804 50.73 -15.22 3.74
CA THR A 804 49.33 -15.58 3.98
C THR A 804 49.24 -17.09 4.20
N TYR A 805 48.89 -17.48 5.42
CA TYR A 805 48.32 -18.80 5.67
C TYR A 805 46.79 -18.71 5.49
N PRO A 806 46.05 -19.82 5.25
CA PRO A 806 44.62 -19.78 4.97
C PRO A 806 43.70 -19.18 6.05
N LYS A 807 44.23 -18.80 7.23
CA LYS A 807 43.52 -18.14 8.32
C LYS A 807 44.30 -16.98 9.01
N ASP A 808 45.55 -16.70 8.61
CA ASP A 808 46.44 -15.76 9.33
C ASP A 808 47.29 -14.88 8.39
N SER A 809 47.36 -13.57 8.69
CA SER A 809 48.31 -12.61 8.12
C SER A 809 49.57 -12.52 9.00
N VAL A 810 50.74 -12.89 8.46
CA VAL A 810 52.04 -12.67 9.12
C VAL A 810 52.88 -11.68 8.33
N CYS A 811 53.12 -10.51 8.92
CA CYS A 811 53.98 -9.46 8.38
C CYS A 811 55.45 -9.77 8.68
N ILE A 812 56.32 -9.75 7.68
CA ILE A 812 57.74 -10.06 7.82
C ILE A 812 58.53 -8.77 7.58
N GLU A 813 59.37 -8.35 8.52
CA GLU A 813 60.14 -7.08 8.38
C GLU A 813 59.24 -5.85 8.09
N SER A 814 57.96 -5.95 8.45
CA SER A 814 56.89 -4.96 8.24
C SER A 814 55.92 -5.05 9.41
N ARG A 815 55.26 -3.94 9.71
CA ARG A 815 54.28 -3.85 10.80
C ARG A 815 52.86 -4.22 10.38
N CYS A 816 52.03 -4.55 11.36
CA CYS A 816 50.59 -4.73 11.24
C CYS A 816 49.88 -3.37 11.24
N GLN A 817 48.91 -3.16 10.33
CA GLN A 817 48.13 -1.92 10.31
C GLN A 817 47.30 -1.75 11.60
N ILE A 818 47.42 -0.56 12.21
CA ILE A 818 46.78 -0.19 13.48
C ILE A 818 45.24 -0.26 13.38
N GLN A 819 44.69 0.13 12.23
CA GLN A 819 43.29 -0.05 11.85
C GLN A 819 43.23 -0.66 10.45
N ALA A 820 42.28 -1.58 10.22
CA ALA A 820 41.94 -2.03 8.88
C ALA A 820 41.05 -0.99 8.20
N LYS A 821 41.11 -0.87 6.87
CA LYS A 821 40.36 0.15 6.12
C LYS A 821 39.43 -0.44 5.04
N CYS A 822 38.29 0.20 4.87
CA CYS A 822 37.30 -0.05 3.81
C CYS A 822 37.18 1.23 2.97
N GLY A 823 37.73 1.19 1.75
CA GLY A 823 38.03 2.43 1.03
C GLY A 823 39.05 3.25 1.84
N HIS A 824 38.69 4.48 2.19
CA HIS A 824 39.44 5.35 3.10
C HIS A 824 38.99 5.26 4.57
N VAL A 825 37.80 4.70 4.83
CA VAL A 825 37.15 4.66 6.14
C VAL A 825 37.78 3.58 7.03
N ASP A 826 38.02 3.90 8.30
CA ASP A 826 38.54 2.93 9.28
C ASP A 826 37.45 1.94 9.74
N ILE A 827 37.79 0.65 9.69
CA ILE A 827 36.95 -0.44 10.17
C ILE A 827 37.15 -0.57 11.69
N PRO A 828 36.08 -0.56 12.51
CA PRO A 828 36.20 -0.79 13.94
C PRO A 828 36.91 -2.11 14.27
N ASN A 829 37.73 -2.10 15.33
CA ASN A 829 38.56 -3.24 15.72
C ASN A 829 37.73 -4.51 16.01
N GLU A 830 36.48 -4.36 16.44
CA GLU A 830 35.53 -5.44 16.66
C GLU A 830 35.23 -6.28 15.39
N TYR A 831 35.32 -5.70 14.19
CA TYR A 831 35.13 -6.44 12.92
C TYR A 831 36.43 -6.94 12.30
N SER A 832 37.58 -6.72 12.94
CA SER A 832 38.91 -7.00 12.39
C SER A 832 39.51 -8.33 12.86
N SER A 833 40.36 -8.95 12.04
CA SER A 833 41.15 -10.14 12.40
C SER A 833 42.31 -9.82 13.33
N GLU A 834 42.92 -10.87 13.87
CA GLU A 834 44.27 -10.80 14.41
C GLU A 834 45.33 -10.56 13.33
N CYS A 835 46.51 -10.09 13.77
CA CYS A 835 47.69 -9.87 12.94
C CYS A 835 48.96 -10.06 13.79
N SER A 836 49.99 -10.65 13.18
CA SER A 836 51.28 -10.87 13.83
C SER A 836 52.44 -10.37 12.98
N GLU A 837 53.43 -9.75 13.63
CA GLU A 837 54.68 -9.29 13.04
C GLU A 837 55.80 -10.31 13.28
N LYS A 838 56.77 -10.40 12.38
CA LYS A 838 57.96 -11.24 12.53
C LYS A 838 59.22 -10.39 12.44
N TYR A 839 59.97 -10.33 13.54
CA TYR A 839 61.19 -9.53 13.69
C TYR A 839 62.31 -10.39 14.32
N ASN A 840 63.52 -10.34 13.76
CA ASN A 840 64.65 -11.19 14.16
C ASN A 840 64.27 -12.67 14.41
N GLY A 841 63.45 -13.23 13.50
CA GLY A 841 62.97 -14.61 13.56
C GLY A 841 61.81 -14.88 14.55
N ARG A 842 61.57 -14.02 15.54
CA ARG A 842 60.47 -14.18 16.51
C ARG A 842 59.16 -13.59 16.01
N LEU A 843 58.05 -14.22 16.40
CA LEU A 843 56.68 -13.79 16.08
C LEU A 843 56.09 -12.98 17.25
N HIS A 844 55.59 -11.78 16.96
CA HIS A 844 54.93 -10.87 17.89
C HIS A 844 53.46 -10.72 17.48
N ARG A 845 52.53 -11.22 18.31
CA ARG A 845 51.08 -11.06 18.09
C ARG A 845 50.62 -9.76 18.76
N LEU A 846 50.21 -8.77 17.97
CA LEU A 846 49.87 -7.42 18.47
C LEU A 846 48.37 -7.18 18.61
N TYR A 847 47.57 -7.74 17.70
CA TYR A 847 46.12 -7.56 17.68
C TYR A 847 45.43 -8.92 17.73
N THR A 848 44.36 -9.04 18.52
CA THR A 848 43.50 -10.23 18.59
C THR A 848 42.29 -10.08 17.64
N ASN A 849 41.64 -11.19 17.31
CA ASN A 849 40.36 -11.17 16.57
C ASN A 849 39.29 -10.41 17.39
N GLY A 850 38.48 -9.60 16.71
CA GLY A 850 37.26 -9.04 17.27
C GLY A 850 36.06 -10.01 17.24
N SER A 851 34.89 -9.51 17.62
CA SER A 851 33.61 -10.24 17.61
C SER A 851 33.04 -10.53 16.20
N GLY A 852 33.58 -9.86 15.17
CA GLY A 852 33.24 -10.06 13.76
C GLY A 852 31.82 -9.62 13.36
N ILE A 853 31.49 -9.86 12.10
CA ILE A 853 30.17 -9.59 11.52
C ILE A 853 29.28 -10.83 11.72
N PRO A 854 28.12 -10.73 12.40
CA PRO A 854 27.18 -11.83 12.52
C PRO A 854 26.65 -12.31 11.16
N SER A 855 26.31 -13.60 11.05
CA SER A 855 25.73 -14.21 9.85
C SER A 855 24.55 -13.39 9.30
N ALA A 856 24.51 -13.21 7.97
CA ALA A 856 23.47 -12.48 7.23
C ALA A 856 23.21 -11.01 7.62
N SER A 857 23.92 -10.43 8.60
CA SER A 857 24.00 -8.97 8.77
C SER A 857 24.62 -8.29 7.55
N TYR A 858 24.55 -6.96 7.50
CA TYR A 858 25.29 -6.12 6.56
C TYR A 858 25.80 -4.88 7.30
N VAL A 859 27.08 -4.56 7.16
CA VAL A 859 27.70 -3.37 7.76
C VAL A 859 27.89 -2.28 6.70
N LEU A 860 27.27 -1.12 6.91
CA LEU A 860 27.41 0.04 6.04
C LEU A 860 28.12 1.16 6.79
N LEU A 861 29.34 1.49 6.38
CA LEU A 861 30.12 2.57 6.96
C LEU A 861 29.79 3.89 6.26
N PHE A 862 29.49 4.94 7.02
CA PHE A 862 29.25 6.28 6.49
C PHE A 862 30.37 7.23 6.91
N ASP A 863 30.86 8.02 5.96
CA ASP A 863 31.88 9.04 6.18
C ASP A 863 31.52 10.33 5.41
N GLY A 864 32.13 11.45 5.78
CA GLY A 864 31.90 12.78 5.24
C GLY A 864 33.20 13.49 4.87
N TYR A 865 34.20 12.77 4.34
CA TYR A 865 35.54 13.29 4.13
C TYR A 865 35.78 13.81 2.70
N GLN A 866 36.60 14.85 2.58
CA GLN A 866 37.00 15.42 1.28
C GLN A 866 38.10 14.56 0.63
N THR A 867 37.69 13.52 -0.10
CA THR A 867 38.59 12.59 -0.80
C THR A 867 39.04 13.12 -2.17
N ARG A 868 40.00 12.43 -2.82
CA ARG A 868 40.36 12.69 -4.23
C ARG A 868 39.18 12.47 -5.20
N SER A 869 38.22 11.62 -4.83
CA SER A 869 36.99 11.38 -5.58
C SER A 869 36.03 12.58 -5.53
N CYS A 870 36.07 13.37 -4.46
CA CYS A 870 35.25 14.57 -4.26
C CYS A 870 35.73 15.79 -5.08
N THR A 871 35.98 15.58 -6.37
CA THR A 871 36.38 16.62 -7.33
C THR A 871 35.32 16.82 -8.41
N GLY A 872 35.22 18.05 -8.95
CA GLY A 872 34.17 18.40 -9.91
C GLY A 872 32.77 18.31 -9.30
N ASN A 873 31.88 17.56 -9.95
CA ASN A 873 30.46 17.44 -9.58
C ASN A 873 30.12 16.19 -8.74
N VAL A 874 31.12 15.38 -8.35
CA VAL A 874 30.89 14.21 -7.49
C VAL A 874 30.38 14.68 -6.12
N ALA A 875 29.20 14.17 -5.73
CA ALA A 875 28.51 14.57 -4.50
C ALA A 875 28.63 13.53 -3.37
N ALA A 876 28.81 12.26 -3.72
CA ALA A 876 29.17 11.17 -2.83
C ALA A 876 29.89 10.07 -3.65
N HIS A 877 30.46 9.06 -2.99
CA HIS A 877 30.96 7.84 -3.65
C HIS A 877 30.97 6.64 -2.68
N ALA A 878 30.76 5.43 -3.20
CA ALA A 878 30.60 4.21 -2.39
C ALA A 878 31.19 2.94 -3.03
N GLY A 879 31.21 1.85 -2.25
CA GLY A 879 31.57 0.52 -2.75
C GLY A 879 31.53 -0.59 -1.71
N SER A 880 31.44 -1.84 -2.20
CA SER A 880 31.54 -3.06 -1.38
C SER A 880 33.00 -3.36 -1.02
N CYS A 881 33.29 -3.60 0.26
CA CYS A 881 34.64 -3.91 0.78
C CYS A 881 34.82 -5.39 1.16
N LEU A 882 33.76 -6.07 1.58
CA LEU A 882 33.81 -7.48 1.96
C LEU A 882 32.60 -8.23 1.39
N MET A 883 32.87 -9.35 0.74
CA MET A 883 31.86 -10.33 0.31
C MET A 883 32.02 -11.60 1.13
N ASP A 884 30.91 -12.26 1.41
CA ASP A 884 30.86 -13.55 2.08
C ASP A 884 31.39 -14.65 1.14
N LEU A 885 32.43 -15.36 1.56
CA LEU A 885 33.05 -16.45 0.81
C LEU A 885 32.10 -17.64 0.57
N ASP A 886 31.10 -17.82 1.43
CA ASP A 886 30.17 -18.96 1.34
C ASP A 886 28.97 -18.68 0.40
N THR A 887 28.63 -17.40 0.19
CA THR A 887 27.37 -17.00 -0.48
C THR A 887 27.53 -15.92 -1.56
N ASP A 888 28.75 -15.41 -1.77
CA ASP A 888 29.10 -14.26 -2.63
C ASP A 888 28.36 -12.95 -2.33
N ARG A 889 27.60 -12.89 -1.22
CA ARG A 889 26.84 -11.72 -0.81
C ARG A 889 27.78 -10.64 -0.26
N PRO A 890 27.71 -9.38 -0.72
CA PRO A 890 28.33 -8.25 -0.02
C PRO A 890 27.83 -8.17 1.43
N ILE A 891 28.76 -8.07 2.39
CA ILE A 891 28.48 -8.01 3.84
C ILE A 891 29.07 -6.79 4.54
N LEU A 892 30.03 -6.09 3.93
CA LEU A 892 30.50 -4.79 4.39
C LEU A 892 30.79 -3.88 3.19
N GLY A 893 30.37 -2.62 3.27
CA GLY A 893 30.69 -1.58 2.30
C GLY A 893 30.69 -0.18 2.94
N TYR A 894 31.07 0.83 2.17
CA TYR A 894 31.12 2.22 2.61
C TYR A 894 30.37 3.16 1.67
N VAL A 895 29.94 4.32 2.19
CA VAL A 895 29.43 5.48 1.47
C VAL A 895 30.10 6.72 2.05
N ASN A 896 30.75 7.52 1.20
CA ASN A 896 31.36 8.80 1.59
C ASN A 896 30.64 9.97 0.93
N ILE A 897 30.08 10.86 1.75
CA ILE A 897 29.47 12.12 1.30
C ILE A 897 30.57 13.16 1.10
N CYS A 898 30.56 13.86 -0.02
CA CYS A 898 31.50 14.95 -0.26
C CYS A 898 31.03 16.24 0.44
N PRO A 899 31.86 16.88 1.29
CA PRO A 899 31.47 18.08 2.04
C PRO A 899 30.86 19.19 1.17
N GLY A 900 29.72 19.74 1.63
CA GLY A 900 29.03 20.84 0.96
C GLY A 900 28.37 20.50 -0.39
N LYS A 901 28.34 19.23 -0.81
CA LYS A 901 27.74 18.82 -2.10
C LYS A 901 26.28 18.40 -2.03
N LEU A 902 25.82 17.87 -0.90
CA LEU A 902 24.42 17.51 -0.69
C LEU A 902 23.68 18.62 0.05
N LYS A 903 22.42 18.84 -0.34
CA LYS A 903 21.50 19.80 0.30
C LYS A 903 20.29 19.08 0.88
N ILE A 904 19.87 19.48 2.07
CA ILE A 904 18.78 18.84 2.83
C ILE A 904 17.47 19.64 2.84
N GLU A 905 17.44 20.80 2.18
CA GLU A 905 16.29 21.67 2.03
C GLU A 905 15.47 21.29 0.78
N TYR A 906 14.14 21.40 0.84
CA TYR A 906 13.25 21.07 -0.30
C TYR A 906 13.29 22.18 -1.37
N PRO A 907 13.27 21.88 -2.68
CA PRO A 907 13.13 20.56 -3.31
C PRO A 907 14.46 19.80 -3.52
N GLU A 908 15.59 20.42 -3.18
CA GLU A 908 16.94 19.88 -3.47
C GLU A 908 17.23 18.58 -2.68
N ASN A 909 16.57 18.38 -1.54
CA ASN A 909 16.60 17.14 -0.75
C ASN A 909 16.20 15.89 -1.55
N ARG A 910 15.31 16.00 -2.55
CA ARG A 910 14.90 14.88 -3.40
C ARG A 910 16.05 14.38 -4.27
N TYR A 911 16.86 15.29 -4.81
CA TYR A 911 18.07 14.93 -5.56
C TYR A 911 19.14 14.34 -4.64
N SER A 912 19.35 14.93 -3.46
CA SER A 912 20.27 14.38 -2.46
C SER A 912 19.90 12.97 -2.00
N LEU A 913 18.60 12.69 -1.80
CA LEU A 913 18.11 11.35 -1.47
C LEU A 913 18.31 10.35 -2.62
N GLY A 914 18.13 10.80 -3.87
CA GLY A 914 18.44 10.00 -5.07
C GLY A 914 19.92 9.59 -5.12
N ILE A 915 20.82 10.56 -4.94
CA ILE A 915 22.28 10.33 -4.88
C ILE A 915 22.63 9.38 -3.74
N PHE A 916 22.10 9.60 -2.54
CA PHE A 916 22.38 8.73 -1.40
C PHE A 916 21.89 7.29 -1.61
N THR A 917 20.74 7.11 -2.27
CA THR A 917 20.20 5.79 -2.64
C THR A 917 21.05 5.10 -3.72
N HIS A 918 21.56 5.86 -4.69
CA HIS A 918 22.48 5.39 -5.74
C HIS A 918 23.78 4.83 -5.13
N GLU A 919 24.41 5.57 -4.22
CA GLU A 919 25.63 5.12 -3.54
C GLU A 919 25.41 3.87 -2.66
N ILE A 920 24.27 3.78 -1.98
CA ILE A 920 23.91 2.57 -1.22
C ILE A 920 23.77 1.35 -2.15
N ALA A 921 23.29 1.52 -3.39
CA ALA A 921 23.24 0.42 -4.36
C ALA A 921 24.65 -0.06 -4.77
N HIS A 922 25.62 0.85 -4.95
CA HIS A 922 27.02 0.47 -5.19
C HIS A 922 27.63 -0.29 -4.00
N ALA A 923 27.38 0.15 -2.76
CA ALA A 923 27.82 -0.56 -1.56
C ALA A 923 27.23 -1.99 -1.49
N LEU A 924 25.94 -2.14 -1.81
CA LEU A 924 25.22 -3.42 -1.87
C LEU A 924 25.63 -4.34 -3.06
N GLY A 925 26.61 -3.94 -3.88
CA GLY A 925 27.15 -4.75 -4.96
C GLY A 925 26.59 -4.47 -6.36
N PHE A 926 25.98 -3.31 -6.59
CA PHE A 926 25.75 -2.84 -7.96
C PHE A 926 27.05 -2.26 -8.54
N SER A 927 28.01 -3.10 -8.92
CA SER A 927 29.30 -2.69 -9.49
C SER A 927 29.86 -3.73 -10.45
N SER A 928 30.68 -3.31 -11.43
CA SER A 928 31.38 -4.22 -12.34
C SER A 928 32.23 -5.26 -11.60
N SER A 929 32.87 -4.87 -10.49
CA SER A 929 33.59 -5.76 -9.56
C SER A 929 32.73 -6.83 -8.89
N SER A 930 31.41 -6.65 -8.81
CA SER A 930 30.46 -7.54 -8.16
C SER A 930 29.65 -8.40 -9.14
N PHE A 931 29.54 -8.02 -10.41
CA PHE A 931 28.62 -8.71 -11.34
C PHE A 931 29.01 -10.17 -11.67
N ALA A 932 30.30 -10.51 -11.66
CA ALA A 932 30.73 -11.90 -11.83
C ALA A 932 30.35 -12.81 -10.64
N PHE A 933 30.07 -12.21 -9.48
CA PHE A 933 29.73 -12.91 -8.24
C PHE A 933 28.25 -13.32 -8.16
N MET A 934 27.39 -12.87 -9.07
CA MET A 934 25.95 -13.17 -9.04
C MET A 934 25.63 -14.69 -9.05
N ARG A 935 24.52 -15.05 -8.38
CA ARG A 935 24.01 -16.43 -8.25
C ARG A 935 22.64 -16.60 -8.94
N PHE A 936 22.24 -17.84 -9.17
CA PHE A 936 20.90 -18.23 -9.61
C PHE A 936 19.91 -18.26 -8.42
N PRO A 937 18.58 -18.24 -8.66
CA PRO A 937 17.58 -18.26 -7.57
C PRO A 937 17.59 -19.51 -6.67
N ASN A 938 18.32 -20.56 -7.04
CA ASN A 938 18.57 -21.77 -6.24
C ASN A 938 19.87 -21.70 -5.42
N GLY A 939 20.57 -20.56 -5.42
CA GLY A 939 21.84 -20.37 -4.71
C GLY A 939 23.10 -20.79 -5.49
N THR A 940 22.99 -21.42 -6.66
CA THR A 940 24.19 -21.83 -7.44
C THR A 940 24.88 -20.66 -8.15
N GLU A 941 26.20 -20.73 -8.37
CA GLU A 941 26.94 -19.66 -9.07
C GLU A 941 26.54 -19.52 -10.55
N ARG A 942 26.54 -18.28 -11.05
CA ARG A 942 26.36 -18.00 -12.48
C ARG A 942 27.64 -18.09 -13.28
N THR A 943 28.74 -17.70 -12.67
CA THR A 943 30.09 -17.66 -13.28
C THR A 943 30.94 -18.69 -12.56
N LEU A 944 31.62 -19.56 -13.30
CA LEU A 944 32.43 -20.63 -12.72
C LEU A 944 33.49 -20.08 -11.75
N ARG A 945 33.76 -20.84 -10.69
CA ARG A 945 34.71 -20.51 -9.63
C ARG A 945 35.98 -21.34 -9.71
N ASP A 946 37.09 -20.76 -9.26
CA ASP A 946 38.35 -21.45 -9.00
C ASP A 946 38.35 -22.18 -7.65
N HIS A 947 39.44 -22.88 -7.30
CA HIS A 947 39.54 -23.60 -6.03
C HIS A 947 39.59 -22.63 -4.80
N TRP A 948 39.83 -21.31 -4.97
CA TRP A 948 39.75 -20.25 -3.95
C TRP A 948 38.34 -19.61 -3.91
N HIS A 949 37.35 -20.24 -4.56
CA HIS A 949 35.95 -19.82 -4.66
C HIS A 949 35.76 -18.45 -5.33
N LYS A 950 36.67 -18.04 -6.21
CA LYS A 950 36.64 -16.76 -6.94
C LYS A 950 36.35 -16.98 -8.43
N PRO A 951 35.70 -16.03 -9.15
CA PRO A 951 35.45 -16.19 -10.58
C PRO A 951 36.75 -16.39 -11.37
N ILE A 952 36.77 -17.39 -12.26
CA ILE A 952 38.00 -17.88 -12.91
C ILE A 952 38.70 -16.82 -13.80
N HIS A 953 37.93 -15.94 -14.44
CA HIS A 953 38.45 -15.02 -15.45
C HIS A 953 38.48 -13.56 -14.98
N ARG A 954 39.53 -12.83 -15.37
CA ARG A 954 39.68 -11.38 -15.17
C ARG A 954 39.98 -10.65 -16.47
N ASP A 955 39.64 -9.37 -16.51
CA ASP A 955 40.05 -8.46 -17.58
C ASP A 955 41.48 -7.90 -17.36
N LYS A 956 41.90 -6.97 -18.23
CA LYS A 956 43.23 -6.33 -18.17
C LYS A 956 43.36 -5.30 -17.04
N GLN A 957 42.28 -5.00 -16.33
CA GLN A 957 42.18 -4.06 -15.23
C GLN A 957 42.06 -4.78 -13.87
N GLY A 958 41.87 -6.11 -13.89
CA GLY A 958 41.79 -6.98 -12.72
C GLY A 958 40.37 -7.29 -12.26
N TYR A 959 39.34 -6.71 -12.90
CA TYR A 959 37.94 -7.01 -12.60
C TYR A 959 37.59 -8.43 -13.07
N TYR A 960 36.71 -9.10 -12.34
CA TYR A 960 36.25 -10.43 -12.71
C TYR A 960 35.25 -10.35 -13.87
N ILE A 961 35.41 -11.20 -14.88
CA ILE A 961 34.53 -11.24 -16.05
C ILE A 961 33.27 -12.06 -15.71
N PRO A 962 32.05 -11.50 -15.80
CA PRO A 962 30.82 -12.27 -15.63
C PRO A 962 30.59 -13.27 -16.77
N SER A 963 29.83 -14.33 -16.50
CA SER A 963 29.42 -15.28 -17.53
C SER A 963 28.34 -14.74 -18.47
N ASP A 964 28.27 -15.32 -19.68
CA ASP A 964 27.29 -14.98 -20.72
C ASP A 964 25.82 -15.20 -20.30
N ASN A 965 25.55 -15.96 -19.23
CA ASN A 965 24.19 -16.07 -18.67
C ASN A 965 23.79 -14.89 -17.75
N THR A 966 24.74 -13.99 -17.50
CA THR A 966 24.62 -12.79 -16.66
C THR A 966 24.69 -11.53 -17.53
N MET A 967 25.78 -11.38 -18.28
CA MET A 967 26.08 -10.20 -19.09
C MET A 967 26.83 -10.64 -20.36
N ILE A 968 26.48 -10.09 -21.51
CA ILE A 968 27.16 -10.32 -22.79
C ILE A 968 27.51 -9.00 -23.46
N LYS A 969 28.42 -9.05 -24.44
CA LYS A 969 28.67 -7.92 -25.33
C LYS A 969 27.68 -7.94 -26.50
N ILE A 970 26.92 -6.87 -26.70
CA ILE A 970 25.97 -6.72 -27.81
C ILE A 970 26.40 -5.56 -28.70
N THR A 971 26.73 -5.87 -29.96
CA THR A 971 26.88 -4.85 -31.01
C THR A 971 25.50 -4.42 -31.49
N ARG A 972 25.27 -3.11 -31.60
CA ARG A 972 24.07 -2.50 -32.19
C ARG A 972 24.48 -1.69 -33.42
N ASP A 973 23.70 -1.76 -34.50
CA ASP A 973 23.82 -0.80 -35.60
C ASP A 973 23.33 0.58 -35.09
N TRP A 974 24.04 1.65 -35.48
CA TRP A 974 23.97 2.95 -34.81
C TRP A 974 24.06 4.10 -35.83
N GLU A 975 23.04 4.94 -35.90
CA GLU A 975 22.98 6.06 -36.87
C GLU A 975 23.42 7.38 -36.23
N SER A 976 24.32 8.10 -36.91
CA SER A 976 24.78 9.43 -36.51
C SER A 976 24.75 10.41 -37.69
N ALA A 977 25.09 11.67 -37.45
CA ALA A 977 25.26 12.68 -38.49
C ALA A 977 26.31 12.31 -39.56
N GLU A 978 27.29 11.46 -39.24
CA GLU A 978 28.35 11.02 -40.15
C GLU A 978 27.97 9.73 -40.93
N GLY A 979 26.90 9.02 -40.53
CA GLY A 979 26.42 7.82 -41.21
C GLY A 979 26.08 6.66 -40.27
N MET A 980 26.20 5.42 -40.78
CA MET A 980 25.93 4.19 -40.04
C MET A 980 27.21 3.59 -39.44
N PHE A 981 27.18 3.40 -38.13
CA PHE A 981 28.24 2.82 -37.30
C PHE A 981 27.74 1.53 -36.64
N ARG A 982 28.67 0.83 -35.97
CA ARG A 982 28.36 -0.28 -35.06
C ARG A 982 28.94 0.02 -33.70
N LYS A 983 28.07 0.18 -32.71
CA LYS A 983 28.43 0.53 -31.34
C LYS A 983 28.25 -0.68 -30.42
N ASP A 984 29.22 -0.90 -29.56
CA ASP A 984 29.30 -2.06 -28.68
C ASP A 984 28.87 -1.71 -27.25
N PHE A 985 27.95 -2.48 -26.70
CA PHE A 985 27.46 -2.34 -25.32
C PHE A 985 27.76 -3.62 -24.52
N TYR A 986 28.02 -3.46 -23.22
CA TYR A 986 27.91 -4.59 -22.28
C TYR A 986 26.49 -4.60 -21.72
N SER A 987 25.78 -5.70 -21.89
CA SER A 987 24.34 -5.77 -21.70
C SER A 987 23.96 -6.91 -20.74
N PHE A 988 23.19 -6.59 -19.71
CA PHE A 988 22.62 -7.60 -18.82
C PHE A 988 21.56 -8.44 -19.54
N VAL A 989 21.65 -9.76 -19.38
CA VAL A 989 20.73 -10.74 -19.99
C VAL A 989 20.02 -11.62 -18.97
N THR A 990 20.09 -11.29 -17.67
CA THR A 990 19.36 -12.07 -16.66
C THR A 990 17.84 -11.97 -16.87
N PRO A 991 17.06 -13.06 -16.69
CA PRO A 991 15.62 -13.04 -16.97
C PRO A 991 14.80 -12.04 -16.14
N ALA A 992 15.29 -11.62 -14.97
CA ALA A 992 14.62 -10.59 -14.17
C ALA A 992 14.79 -9.19 -14.78
N ILE A 993 16.03 -8.83 -15.09
CA ILE A 993 16.41 -7.52 -15.67
C ILE A 993 15.77 -7.36 -17.06
N LEU A 994 15.86 -8.39 -17.92
CA LEU A 994 15.20 -8.38 -19.23
C LEU A 994 13.68 -8.20 -19.15
N ARG A 995 12.98 -8.86 -18.21
CA ARG A 995 11.52 -8.68 -18.06
C ARG A 995 11.15 -7.26 -17.63
N ALA A 996 11.93 -6.65 -16.73
CA ALA A 996 11.71 -5.27 -16.31
C ALA A 996 11.90 -4.29 -17.48
N ALA A 997 13.03 -4.38 -18.20
CA ALA A 997 13.33 -3.49 -19.32
C ALA A 997 12.37 -3.67 -20.51
N LYS A 998 11.95 -4.90 -20.82
CA LYS A 998 10.92 -5.17 -21.86
C LYS A 998 9.58 -4.51 -21.54
N LYS A 999 9.17 -4.49 -20.25
CA LYS A 999 7.96 -3.79 -19.81
C LYS A 999 8.14 -2.27 -19.90
N HIS A 1000 9.27 -1.76 -19.43
CA HIS A 1000 9.57 -0.31 -19.38
C HIS A 1000 9.69 0.30 -20.79
N LEU A 1001 10.58 -0.22 -21.63
CA LEU A 1001 10.82 0.25 -23.00
C LEU A 1001 9.74 -0.21 -24.00
N LYS A 1002 8.73 -0.96 -23.55
CA LYS A 1002 7.67 -1.60 -24.38
C LYS A 1002 8.19 -2.47 -25.55
N CYS A 1003 9.49 -2.79 -25.56
CA CYS A 1003 10.16 -3.49 -26.65
C CYS A 1003 10.26 -5.00 -26.37
N ALA A 1004 9.28 -5.78 -26.84
CA ALA A 1004 9.26 -7.23 -26.64
C ALA A 1004 10.51 -7.96 -27.23
N ARG A 1005 11.13 -7.40 -28.28
CA ARG A 1005 12.33 -7.95 -28.95
C ARG A 1005 13.65 -7.65 -28.25
N LEU A 1006 13.67 -6.85 -27.17
CA LEU A 1006 14.90 -6.48 -26.46
C LEU A 1006 15.74 -7.72 -26.07
N ASN A 1007 17.02 -7.70 -26.41
CA ASN A 1007 17.95 -8.83 -26.27
C ASN A 1007 18.96 -8.69 -25.13
N GLY A 1008 19.16 -7.47 -24.62
CA GLY A 1008 19.99 -7.14 -23.46
C GLY A 1008 19.57 -5.78 -22.89
N VAL A 1009 20.02 -5.47 -21.68
CA VAL A 1009 19.79 -4.17 -21.01
C VAL A 1009 21.14 -3.51 -20.80
N ASP A 1010 21.37 -2.38 -21.45
CA ASP A 1010 22.71 -1.87 -21.70
C ASP A 1010 23.28 -1.09 -20.52
N LEU A 1011 24.58 -1.29 -20.28
CA LEU A 1011 25.36 -0.59 -19.28
C LEU A 1011 26.22 0.49 -19.93
N GLU A 1012 26.48 1.53 -19.14
CA GLU A 1012 27.24 2.72 -19.50
C GLU A 1012 28.61 2.38 -20.10
N ASN A 1013 28.90 2.95 -21.27
CA ASN A 1013 30.10 2.67 -22.07
C ASN A 1013 31.05 3.87 -22.24
N GLN A 1014 30.63 5.09 -21.86
CA GLN A 1014 31.40 6.32 -22.07
C GLN A 1014 32.53 6.49 -21.04
N LYS A 1015 33.65 7.08 -21.48
CA LYS A 1015 34.95 6.98 -20.80
C LYS A 1015 35.30 8.09 -19.80
N HIS A 1016 34.32 8.86 -19.34
CA HIS A 1016 34.56 10.08 -18.55
C HIS A 1016 34.49 9.85 -17.02
N ARG A 1017 35.54 9.23 -16.47
CA ARG A 1017 35.83 9.16 -15.02
C ARG A 1017 34.80 8.42 -14.14
N GLY A 1018 34.45 7.20 -14.54
CA GLY A 1018 33.82 6.20 -13.68
C GLY A 1018 34.29 4.78 -14.02
N PRO A 1019 34.04 3.77 -13.15
CA PRO A 1019 34.23 2.37 -13.52
C PRO A 1019 33.16 1.97 -14.54
N ILE A 1020 33.54 2.01 -15.82
CA ILE A 1020 32.72 1.63 -16.99
C ILE A 1020 31.92 0.36 -16.70
N SER A 1021 30.66 0.34 -17.12
CA SER A 1021 29.72 -0.75 -16.86
C SER A 1021 29.45 -1.05 -15.37
N SER A 1022 29.46 -0.01 -14.52
CA SER A 1022 28.84 -0.04 -13.17
C SER A 1022 27.52 0.72 -13.07
N HIS A 1023 27.05 1.29 -14.19
CA HIS A 1023 25.87 2.15 -14.32
C HIS A 1023 25.02 1.69 -15.51
N TRP A 1024 23.72 1.99 -15.50
CA TRP A 1024 22.85 1.84 -16.67
C TRP A 1024 23.18 2.90 -17.72
N GLU A 1025 23.10 2.52 -19.00
CA GLU A 1025 23.32 3.40 -20.15
C GLU A 1025 22.49 4.70 -20.05
N GLY A 1026 23.16 5.84 -19.85
CA GLY A 1026 22.50 7.10 -19.49
C GLY A 1026 21.59 7.67 -20.60
N LYS A 1027 21.88 7.39 -21.88
CA LYS A 1027 21.01 7.74 -23.01
C LYS A 1027 19.66 7.01 -22.97
N THR A 1028 19.67 5.77 -22.50
CA THR A 1028 18.52 4.84 -22.61
C THR A 1028 17.69 4.77 -21.32
N TYR A 1029 18.33 5.00 -20.17
CA TYR A 1029 17.72 4.82 -18.84
C TYR A 1029 17.80 6.06 -17.93
N GLY A 1030 18.18 7.22 -18.48
CA GLY A 1030 18.17 8.52 -17.79
C GLY A 1030 16.75 9.10 -17.53
N GLU A 1031 16.70 10.35 -17.08
CA GLU A 1031 15.44 11.03 -16.69
C GLU A 1031 14.43 11.12 -17.84
N GLN A 1032 13.17 10.74 -17.55
CA GLN A 1032 12.10 10.66 -18.56
C GLN A 1032 11.48 12.02 -18.89
N ASN A 1033 12.16 12.79 -19.74
CA ASN A 1033 11.59 13.95 -20.43
C ASN A 1033 10.54 13.50 -21.47
N HIS A 1034 9.51 14.31 -21.70
CA HIS A 1034 8.43 13.98 -22.66
C HIS A 1034 8.90 14.11 -24.12
N HIS A 1035 9.94 14.91 -24.35
CA HIS A 1035 10.82 14.87 -25.52
C HIS A 1035 12.27 14.76 -25.02
N PRO A 1036 12.91 13.57 -25.08
CA PRO A 1036 14.22 13.35 -24.47
C PRO A 1036 15.35 14.14 -25.12
N PHE A 1037 15.29 14.31 -26.44
CA PHE A 1037 16.33 14.94 -27.25
C PHE A 1037 15.83 16.22 -27.93
N CYS A 1038 16.75 17.12 -28.26
CA CYS A 1038 16.46 18.43 -28.86
C CYS A 1038 17.58 18.87 -29.82
N ASP A 1039 17.29 19.85 -30.67
CA ASP A 1039 18.17 20.30 -31.77
C ASP A 1039 18.44 21.82 -31.80
N LYS A 1040 17.61 22.63 -31.12
CA LYS A 1040 17.61 24.10 -31.22
C LYS A 1040 18.05 24.79 -29.94
N VAL A 1041 19.15 25.53 -30.01
CA VAL A 1041 19.64 26.40 -28.93
C VAL A 1041 18.69 27.59 -28.73
N ASN A 1042 18.60 28.08 -27.49
CA ASN A 1042 17.76 29.21 -27.04
C ASN A 1042 16.24 29.05 -27.26
N LEU A 1043 15.75 27.91 -27.78
CA LEU A 1043 14.33 27.60 -27.78
C LEU A 1043 13.94 27.06 -26.40
N VAL A 1044 13.07 27.80 -25.71
CA VAL A 1044 12.43 27.34 -24.47
C VAL A 1044 11.27 26.41 -24.85
N THR A 1045 11.30 25.18 -24.38
CA THR A 1045 10.31 24.13 -24.67
C THR A 1045 9.83 23.45 -23.39
N CYS A 1046 8.75 22.70 -23.46
CA CYS A 1046 8.36 21.78 -22.39
C CYS A 1046 9.39 20.64 -22.33
N ARG A 1047 10.13 20.53 -21.22
CA ARG A 1047 11.07 19.43 -20.92
C ARG A 1047 10.28 18.15 -20.68
N ASP A 1048 9.39 18.29 -19.73
CA ASP A 1048 8.22 17.48 -19.47
C ASP A 1048 7.01 18.43 -19.47
N LEU A 1049 5.80 17.94 -19.19
CA LEU A 1049 4.60 18.77 -19.11
C LEU A 1049 4.61 19.74 -17.91
N TYR A 1050 5.59 19.63 -16.99
CA TYR A 1050 5.62 20.27 -15.67
C TYR A 1050 6.81 21.24 -15.50
N SER A 1051 7.71 21.36 -16.49
CA SER A 1051 8.89 22.24 -16.44
C SER A 1051 9.34 22.78 -17.81
N TYR A 1052 9.84 24.01 -17.83
CA TYR A 1052 10.51 24.59 -19.00
C TYR A 1052 11.96 24.09 -19.08
N GLY A 1053 12.30 23.48 -20.22
CA GLY A 1053 13.66 23.15 -20.61
C GLY A 1053 14.20 24.13 -21.64
N MET A 1054 15.53 24.27 -21.64
CA MET A 1054 16.25 24.74 -22.81
C MET A 1054 17.14 23.62 -23.33
N CYS A 1055 17.33 23.56 -24.65
CA CYS A 1055 18.24 22.59 -25.24
C CYS A 1055 19.69 22.95 -24.93
N ARG A 1056 20.37 22.12 -24.12
CA ARG A 1056 21.73 22.43 -23.66
C ARG A 1056 22.76 21.81 -24.60
N ILE A 1057 23.02 22.51 -25.69
CA ILE A 1057 24.09 22.19 -26.64
C ILE A 1057 25.33 23.00 -26.26
N ILE A 1058 26.46 22.33 -26.06
CA ILE A 1058 27.75 22.96 -25.73
C ILE A 1058 28.80 22.70 -26.80
N LYS A 1059 29.86 23.50 -26.78
CA LYS A 1059 31.08 23.28 -27.57
C LYS A 1059 32.10 22.51 -26.74
N TYR A 1060 32.59 21.40 -27.28
CA TYR A 1060 33.75 20.66 -26.75
C TYR A 1060 35.07 21.22 -27.33
N ASN A 1061 36.16 21.05 -26.58
CA ASN A 1061 37.50 21.44 -27.05
C ASN A 1061 38.05 20.44 -28.07
N ASP A 1062 37.81 19.14 -27.81
CA ASP A 1062 38.15 18.02 -28.67
C ASP A 1062 36.98 17.68 -29.61
N GLU A 1063 37.25 16.93 -30.68
CA GLU A 1063 36.19 16.43 -31.56
C GLU A 1063 35.36 15.34 -30.86
N ILE A 1064 34.04 15.41 -31.03
CA ILE A 1064 33.13 14.34 -30.60
C ILE A 1064 33.35 13.11 -31.50
N PRO A 1065 33.29 11.86 -30.98
CA PRO A 1065 33.40 10.65 -31.80
C PRO A 1065 32.40 10.64 -32.97
N PRO A 1066 32.78 10.25 -34.20
CA PRO A 1066 31.88 10.24 -35.36
C PRO A 1066 30.53 9.54 -35.13
N GLU A 1067 30.54 8.45 -34.38
CA GLU A 1067 29.36 7.68 -33.96
C GLU A 1067 28.39 8.46 -33.04
N ASP A 1068 28.88 9.47 -32.32
CA ASP A 1068 28.12 10.27 -31.35
C ASP A 1068 27.93 11.74 -31.80
N ARG A 1069 28.08 12.02 -33.10
CA ARG A 1069 27.79 13.34 -33.70
C ARG A 1069 26.32 13.45 -34.12
N PHE A 1070 25.64 14.51 -33.70
CA PHE A 1070 24.23 14.78 -34.04
C PHE A 1070 24.03 15.87 -35.10
N PHE A 1071 25.03 16.72 -35.31
CA PHE A 1071 24.93 17.91 -36.16
C PHE A 1071 25.80 17.79 -37.42
N LYS A 1072 25.18 17.93 -38.61
CA LYS A 1072 25.88 18.05 -39.90
C LYS A 1072 26.37 19.48 -40.20
N ILE A 1073 25.75 20.47 -39.56
CA ILE A 1073 25.99 21.91 -39.69
C ILE A 1073 26.01 22.48 -38.26
N PRO A 1074 26.85 23.47 -37.91
CA PRO A 1074 26.88 24.01 -36.55
C PRO A 1074 25.49 24.51 -36.09
N PRO A 1075 25.07 24.21 -34.84
CA PRO A 1075 23.72 24.51 -34.35
C PRO A 1075 23.47 26.00 -34.03
N PHE A 1076 24.46 26.86 -34.25
CA PHE A 1076 24.38 28.32 -34.18
C PHE A 1076 25.51 28.94 -35.02
N GLU A 1077 25.40 30.23 -35.36
CA GLU A 1077 26.41 30.94 -36.15
C GLU A 1077 27.77 30.95 -35.43
N THR A 1078 28.78 30.33 -36.05
CA THR A 1078 30.10 30.18 -35.44
C THR A 1078 31.15 29.77 -36.47
N GLN A 1079 32.41 30.10 -36.20
CA GLN A 1079 33.58 29.71 -37.01
C GLN A 1079 34.05 28.26 -36.75
N HIS A 1080 33.35 27.50 -35.91
CA HIS A 1080 33.73 26.14 -35.51
C HIS A 1080 32.87 25.09 -36.24
N ALA A 1081 33.48 23.97 -36.64
CA ALA A 1081 32.79 22.90 -37.36
C ALA A 1081 31.79 22.14 -36.46
N ALA A 1082 30.75 21.55 -37.07
CA ALA A 1082 29.64 20.89 -36.37
C ALA A 1082 30.10 19.76 -35.40
N LYS A 1083 31.19 19.08 -35.76
CA LYS A 1083 31.87 18.00 -35.00
C LYS A 1083 32.36 18.36 -33.59
N TYR A 1084 32.31 19.62 -33.19
CA TYR A 1084 32.63 20.09 -31.84
C TYR A 1084 31.39 20.35 -30.96
N PHE A 1085 30.16 20.14 -31.47
CA PHE A 1085 28.92 20.49 -30.77
C PHE A 1085 28.07 19.26 -30.45
N GLY A 1086 27.56 19.19 -29.22
CA GLY A 1086 26.73 18.11 -28.71
C GLY A 1086 26.02 18.52 -27.43
N GLY A 1087 25.27 17.60 -26.82
CA GLY A 1087 24.71 17.78 -25.48
C GLY A 1087 25.80 17.97 -24.41
N ASP A 1088 25.42 18.46 -23.24
CA ASP A 1088 26.33 18.76 -22.13
C ASP A 1088 26.79 17.53 -21.33
N ASP A 1089 26.14 16.39 -21.54
CA ASP A 1089 26.32 15.16 -20.78
C ASP A 1089 26.88 14.03 -21.66
N PRO A 1090 28.18 13.70 -21.57
CA PRO A 1090 28.78 12.61 -22.33
C PRO A 1090 28.13 11.25 -22.06
N PHE A 1091 27.60 10.99 -20.85
CA PHE A 1091 26.92 9.72 -20.51
C PHE A 1091 25.55 9.56 -21.17
N LYS A 1092 25.11 10.54 -21.96
CA LYS A 1092 23.95 10.40 -22.86
C LYS A 1092 24.40 10.22 -24.31
N ASP A 1093 25.59 9.67 -24.53
CA ASP A 1093 26.27 9.63 -25.83
C ASP A 1093 26.30 10.99 -26.53
N TYR A 1094 26.60 12.06 -25.79
CA TYR A 1094 26.57 13.44 -26.29
C TYR A 1094 25.21 13.88 -26.89
N CYS A 1095 24.12 13.13 -26.67
CA CYS A 1095 22.79 13.52 -27.15
C CYS A 1095 22.37 14.85 -26.49
N PRO A 1096 21.97 15.89 -27.24
CA PRO A 1096 21.47 17.11 -26.63
C PRO A 1096 20.13 16.83 -25.95
N THR A 1097 20.06 17.10 -24.65
CA THR A 1097 18.86 16.94 -23.84
C THR A 1097 18.39 18.28 -23.29
N GLN A 1098 17.10 18.36 -22.95
CA GLN A 1098 16.54 19.53 -22.30
C GLN A 1098 16.94 19.56 -20.82
N THR A 1099 17.63 20.61 -20.40
CA THR A 1099 17.94 20.88 -18.99
C THR A 1099 17.02 21.96 -18.44
N SER A 1100 16.56 21.79 -17.21
CA SER A 1100 15.88 22.85 -16.44
C SER A 1100 16.88 23.93 -16.02
N ASN A 1101 16.62 25.19 -16.37
CA ASN A 1101 17.23 26.32 -15.67
C ASN A 1101 16.53 26.50 -14.32
N SER A 1102 17.32 26.88 -13.30
CA SER A 1102 16.85 27.37 -12.00
C SER A 1102 16.46 28.85 -12.07
#